data_AF-A0A2P9BGH9-F1
#
_entry.id   AF-A0A2P9BGH9-F1
#
_cell.length_a   1.000
_cell.length_b   1.000
_cell.length_c   1.000
_cell.angle_alpha   90.00
_cell.angle_beta   90.00
_cell.angle_gamma   90.00
#
_symmetry.space_group_name_H-M   'P 1'
#
loop_
_entity.id
_entity.type
_entity.pdbx_description
1 polymer ?
#
loop_
_entity_poly.entity_id
_entity_poly.type
_entity_poly.pdbx_seq_one_letter_code
_entity_poly.pdbx_strand_id
1 'polypeptide(L)'
;MLKSMSIKNKLQKNLLKEYKNDDEKNFVNPHEGDKASILQETRVFSSYPLNTQKCLQILTKILYLINKGDDILTSQECTDIFFSITKLFQSNNERLRRMIYLLIKNLPVSEKEIFIVTSSLTKDMNSANDCYRANAIRVLSKIIDFSLATQIERYLKTAVVDRNPFVSTSALLCGLNLYNNTSSDIVKKWINEVSECINSKHPMIQFHALTLLCSIKNQDKLALEKIINSYTKNSHTLSSSLANCLLIKYASYLIYCTEVHSEMNNNNNILNINNNRNIFNHNIYYNKDTYSQHYPHNNKQNINNTTISSTTNKNHHHHNINNNNNNNTYNNNDHSVNKNKFIHPTTKVCFDYLKNCLKNNKDAIILFECIKCIFELAIYDQEGKNTTTVFNVDILNECIKVCQLFLLSSKIVDKFSIIRQINKLAHHRPYVVSKLNQDIENLLYDNNKSICVLAFTTLLKTGNETSIDKLLNQINNYMTADNTTFKIKIIEEVKNLCFIYPNKCNIILNFLSNNLRDDESYQFKASTIDSIILIITNLPNAEETAILQLCEFIEDCEYHALLLKVIRFLLMHIPKTKNPSKYIRYIYNRLLLENSTIRIDGMYALFYIALKCAENSKDILVLLNCLLADNDDEVRDRTNFFYYMLKEKIKELDTSNKQISNEYEEKLQNNENINEHNNIHYSNNNLIDQLLEYDQNTNIDQLLYFISNHIEKDPKEEFSYQHVKEQIITSNDLNNKDYVSSPFINKKNKTSYNEIPNLTNTNSISNINKYIDLTPDTLYINNMSKYIDMYNLSNINIINKSIPLTESEAEYTVFLKKFIYNQHLVLEFTIHNTLSEQILSNLNVQMHSSENKWTILEKTTIDNLYYNTPQQLYVILKKNIPFEKTDTHNHNNNDTNDQNNHNLQNNVDSFAVNQNFQISLHFLVKENEHDEGFPDSYSINPFSIQIVDFINPKILRHGEFKHIWDSMHNYNAEVVSKFSLNFQNIQQAVVGLLNTLNMVACDQTDYVENNSNNHNMLLSAQFLNDTYVLCKASLILSQQYGCLLKITCRSTNKFLSEHILKSLE
;
A
#
# COMPACT_ATOMS: atom_id res chain seq x y z
N MET A 1 7.84 9.10 -17.54
CA MET A 1 7.18 8.63 -18.78
C MET A 1 8.18 7.92 -19.70
N LEU A 2 8.91 6.94 -19.17
CA LEU A 2 9.69 5.98 -19.96
C LEU A 2 9.46 4.60 -19.33
N LYS A 3 8.37 3.93 -19.73
CA LYS A 3 8.29 2.46 -19.66
C LYS A 3 8.94 1.97 -20.96
N SER A 4 10.25 1.74 -20.95
CA SER A 4 10.99 1.27 -22.14
C SER A 4 10.40 -0.02 -22.72
N MET A 5 9.81 -0.88 -21.88
CA MET A 5 9.07 -2.08 -22.29
C MET A 5 7.85 -1.81 -23.19
N SER A 6 7.08 -0.74 -22.92
CA SER A 6 5.81 -0.51 -23.64
C SER A 6 6.04 0.08 -25.04
N ILE A 7 7.04 0.95 -25.19
CA ILE A 7 7.40 1.55 -26.49
C ILE A 7 8.11 0.53 -27.38
N LYS A 8 8.98 -0.33 -26.85
CA LYS A 8 9.52 -1.50 -27.59
C LYS A 8 8.39 -2.36 -28.15
N ASN A 9 7.47 -2.82 -27.29
CA ASN A 9 6.40 -3.72 -27.71
C ASN A 9 5.38 -3.06 -28.66
N LYS A 10 5.13 -1.74 -28.56
CA LYS A 10 4.28 -1.01 -29.52
C LYS A 10 4.99 -0.73 -30.85
N LEU A 11 6.27 -0.34 -30.86
CA LEU A 11 7.04 -0.20 -32.11
C LEU A 11 7.16 -1.55 -32.82
N GLN A 12 7.46 -2.62 -32.09
CA GLN A 12 7.55 -3.98 -32.63
C GLN A 12 6.19 -4.46 -33.17
N LYS A 13 5.08 -4.26 -32.44
CA LYS A 13 3.73 -4.58 -32.94
C LYS A 13 3.28 -3.71 -34.12
N ASN A 14 3.74 -2.46 -34.23
CA ASN A 14 3.40 -1.59 -35.36
C ASN A 14 4.24 -1.92 -36.61
N LEU A 15 5.54 -2.16 -36.45
CA LEU A 15 6.42 -2.67 -37.52
C LEU A 15 5.95 -4.05 -38.04
N LEU A 16 5.42 -4.91 -37.15
CA LEU A 16 4.80 -6.18 -37.53
C LEU A 16 3.39 -6.06 -38.15
N LYS A 17 2.75 -4.88 -38.09
CA LYS A 17 1.43 -4.64 -38.70
C LYS A 17 1.52 -4.10 -40.13
N GLU A 18 2.60 -3.40 -40.48
CA GLU A 18 2.80 -2.86 -41.84
C GLU A 18 3.20 -3.94 -42.87
N TYR A 19 3.56 -5.15 -42.43
CA TYR A 19 3.88 -6.32 -43.27
C TYR A 19 2.80 -7.41 -43.28
N LYS A 20 1.54 -7.08 -42.92
CA LYS A 20 0.44 -8.06 -42.90
C LYS A 20 -0.36 -8.20 -44.21
N ASN A 21 0.11 -7.58 -45.28
CA ASN A 21 -0.33 -7.87 -46.64
C ASN A 21 0.87 -8.36 -47.46
N ASP A 22 0.61 -9.38 -48.27
CA ASP A 22 1.47 -10.05 -49.26
C ASP A 22 2.51 -11.07 -48.73
N ASP A 23 2.22 -12.33 -49.09
CA ASP A 23 3.02 -13.57 -49.08
C ASP A 23 3.55 -14.17 -47.76
N GLU A 24 3.02 -15.36 -47.43
CA GLU A 24 3.52 -16.28 -46.40
C GLU A 24 4.90 -16.87 -46.76
N LYS A 25 5.96 -16.09 -46.50
CA LYS A 25 7.30 -16.63 -46.26
C LYS A 25 7.67 -16.39 -44.81
N ASN A 26 7.76 -17.47 -44.03
CA ASN A 26 8.22 -17.43 -42.64
C ASN A 26 9.52 -16.61 -42.53
N PHE A 27 9.43 -15.43 -41.91
CA PHE A 27 10.58 -14.58 -41.64
C PHE A 27 11.39 -15.20 -40.50
N VAL A 28 12.19 -16.21 -40.82
CA VAL A 28 13.15 -16.80 -39.90
C VAL A 28 14.18 -15.72 -39.56
N ASN A 29 14.20 -15.30 -38.30
CA ASN A 29 15.14 -14.30 -37.83
C ASN A 29 16.58 -14.84 -37.97
N PRO A 30 17.49 -14.19 -38.73
CA PRO A 30 18.85 -14.69 -38.97
C PRO A 30 19.75 -14.70 -37.72
N HIS A 31 19.22 -14.34 -36.56
CA HIS A 31 19.88 -14.37 -35.25
C HIS A 31 19.20 -15.29 -34.24
N GLU A 32 18.15 -16.01 -34.64
CA GLU A 32 17.53 -17.09 -33.86
C GLU A 32 18.36 -18.38 -33.99
N GLY A 33 18.45 -19.15 -32.91
CA GLY A 33 19.20 -20.39 -32.84
C GLY A 33 19.28 -20.92 -31.42
N ASP A 34 19.47 -22.23 -31.28
CA ASP A 34 19.37 -22.92 -29.99
C ASP A 34 20.42 -22.46 -28.99
N LYS A 35 20.01 -22.28 -27.72
CA LYS A 35 20.87 -21.88 -26.59
C LYS A 35 22.19 -22.65 -26.55
N ALA A 36 22.14 -23.98 -26.67
CA ALA A 36 23.31 -24.85 -26.67
C ALA A 36 24.28 -24.59 -27.85
N SER A 37 23.74 -24.32 -29.05
CA SER A 37 24.55 -24.01 -30.23
C SER A 37 25.29 -22.68 -30.07
N ILE A 38 24.61 -21.65 -29.55
CA ILE A 38 25.18 -20.32 -29.30
C ILE A 38 26.30 -20.41 -28.25
N LEU A 39 26.08 -21.17 -27.18
CA LEU A 39 27.09 -21.42 -26.15
C LEU A 39 28.33 -22.15 -26.72
N GLN A 40 28.14 -23.15 -27.58
CA GLN A 40 29.24 -23.84 -28.25
C GLN A 40 30.01 -22.93 -29.22
N GLU A 41 29.32 -22.04 -29.96
CA GLU A 41 29.93 -21.07 -30.87
C GLU A 41 30.86 -20.09 -30.13
N THR A 42 30.63 -19.78 -28.84
CA THR A 42 31.51 -18.88 -28.05
C THR A 42 32.97 -19.33 -27.99
N ARG A 43 33.27 -20.62 -28.20
CA ARG A 43 34.64 -21.16 -28.27
C ARG A 43 35.49 -20.45 -29.34
N VAL A 44 34.86 -19.91 -30.39
CA VAL A 44 35.52 -19.10 -31.43
C VAL A 44 36.22 -17.86 -30.85
N PHE A 45 35.76 -17.32 -29.71
CA PHE A 45 36.40 -16.19 -29.03
C PHE A 45 37.81 -16.50 -28.49
N SER A 46 38.17 -17.79 -28.37
CA SER A 46 39.51 -18.25 -28.00
C SER A 46 40.40 -18.59 -29.20
N SER A 47 39.91 -18.45 -30.43
CA SER A 47 40.68 -18.78 -31.64
C SER A 47 41.64 -17.67 -32.05
N TYR A 48 42.82 -18.06 -32.54
CA TYR A 48 43.83 -17.16 -33.10
C TYR A 48 44.22 -17.65 -34.51
N PRO A 49 44.20 -16.81 -35.56
CA PRO A 49 43.82 -15.40 -35.56
C PRO A 49 42.31 -15.17 -35.41
N LEU A 50 41.94 -14.05 -34.77
CA LEU A 50 40.56 -13.80 -34.34
C LEU A 50 39.66 -13.29 -35.48
N ASN A 51 38.63 -14.06 -35.85
CA ASN A 51 37.68 -13.67 -36.89
C ASN A 51 36.63 -12.66 -36.36
N THR A 52 36.91 -11.37 -36.54
CA THR A 52 36.06 -10.28 -36.02
C THR A 52 34.61 -10.31 -36.52
N GLN A 53 34.34 -10.76 -37.76
CA GLN A 53 32.99 -10.83 -38.31
C GLN A 53 32.16 -11.95 -37.67
N LYS A 54 32.73 -13.16 -37.55
CA LYS A 54 32.09 -14.28 -36.84
C LYS A 54 31.86 -13.94 -35.37
N CYS A 55 32.84 -13.30 -34.71
CA CYS A 55 32.65 -12.87 -33.33
C CYS A 55 31.47 -11.89 -33.18
N LEU A 56 31.33 -10.90 -34.07
CA LEU A 56 30.20 -9.97 -34.06
C LEU A 56 28.84 -10.67 -34.22
N GLN A 57 28.73 -11.67 -35.11
CA GLN A 57 27.51 -12.46 -35.27
C GLN A 57 27.15 -13.22 -33.98
N ILE A 58 28.10 -13.92 -33.36
CA ILE A 58 27.88 -14.69 -32.12
C ILE A 58 27.49 -13.76 -30.97
N LEU A 59 28.19 -12.62 -30.77
CA LEU A 59 27.83 -11.62 -29.76
C LEU A 59 26.42 -11.04 -29.98
N THR A 60 25.95 -10.98 -31.23
CA THR A 60 24.60 -10.52 -31.57
C THR A 60 23.55 -11.58 -31.24
N LYS A 61 23.82 -12.87 -31.54
CA LYS A 61 22.98 -14.00 -31.09
C LYS A 61 22.84 -14.06 -29.57
N ILE A 62 23.94 -13.92 -28.82
CA ILE A 62 23.94 -13.88 -27.35
C ILE A 62 23.07 -12.70 -26.85
N LEU A 63 23.24 -11.51 -27.42
CA LEU A 63 22.44 -10.34 -27.04
C LEU A 63 20.95 -10.51 -27.39
N TYR A 64 20.63 -11.20 -28.50
CA TYR A 64 19.25 -11.54 -28.86
C TYR A 64 18.62 -12.50 -27.85
N LEU A 65 19.33 -13.58 -27.48
CA LEU A 65 18.88 -14.53 -26.44
C LEU A 65 18.61 -13.83 -25.10
N ILE A 66 19.52 -12.96 -24.64
CA ILE A 66 19.34 -12.14 -23.42
C ILE A 66 18.11 -11.21 -23.51
N ASN A 67 17.75 -10.72 -24.70
CA ASN A 67 16.57 -9.86 -24.89
C ASN A 67 15.26 -10.63 -25.15
N LYS A 68 15.31 -11.90 -25.56
CA LYS A 68 14.14 -12.75 -25.82
C LYS A 68 13.44 -13.08 -24.50
N GLY A 69 14.20 -13.41 -23.47
CA GLY A 69 13.71 -13.59 -22.09
C GLY A 69 13.10 -14.95 -21.77
N ASP A 70 12.74 -15.74 -22.79
CA ASP A 70 12.16 -17.09 -22.64
C ASP A 70 13.18 -18.10 -22.07
N ASP A 71 14.45 -18.00 -22.48
CA ASP A 71 15.55 -18.89 -22.05
C ASP A 71 16.54 -18.16 -21.12
N ILE A 72 16.35 -18.29 -19.80
CA ILE A 72 17.25 -17.67 -18.83
C ILE A 72 18.64 -18.36 -18.88
N LEU A 73 19.71 -17.57 -18.94
CA LEU A 73 21.08 -18.04 -18.78
C LEU A 73 21.35 -18.34 -17.31
N THR A 74 21.88 -19.52 -17.01
CA THR A 74 22.35 -19.86 -15.66
C THR A 74 23.55 -18.99 -15.26
N SER A 75 23.83 -18.90 -13.96
CA SER A 75 24.99 -18.16 -13.45
C SER A 75 26.31 -18.67 -14.05
N GLN A 76 26.47 -19.98 -14.16
CA GLN A 76 27.66 -20.60 -14.75
C GLN A 76 27.81 -20.28 -16.25
N GLU A 77 26.73 -20.36 -17.03
CA GLU A 77 26.74 -19.96 -18.45
C GLU A 77 27.10 -18.47 -18.63
N CYS A 78 26.58 -17.58 -17.75
CA CYS A 78 26.94 -16.16 -17.76
C CYS A 78 28.44 -15.95 -17.47
N THR A 79 29.01 -16.67 -16.50
CA THR A 79 30.44 -16.66 -16.19
C THR A 79 31.29 -17.17 -17.36
N ASP A 80 30.93 -18.29 -17.98
CA ASP A 80 31.66 -18.87 -19.12
C ASP A 80 31.62 -17.96 -20.36
N ILE A 81 30.47 -17.35 -20.65
CA ILE A 81 30.32 -16.31 -21.68
C ILE A 81 31.22 -15.11 -21.34
N PHE A 82 31.20 -14.63 -20.10
CA PHE A 82 31.98 -13.47 -19.66
C PHE A 82 33.48 -13.71 -19.84
N PHE A 83 34.02 -14.82 -19.32
CA PHE A 83 35.43 -15.19 -19.50
C PHE A 83 35.81 -15.30 -20.98
N SER A 84 34.94 -15.89 -21.81
CA SER A 84 35.18 -15.99 -23.26
C SER A 84 35.18 -14.61 -23.93
N ILE A 85 34.32 -13.68 -23.52
CA ILE A 85 34.29 -12.29 -23.99
C ILE A 85 35.55 -11.51 -23.56
N THR A 86 36.12 -11.76 -22.37
CA THR A 86 37.32 -11.03 -21.92
C THR A 86 38.50 -11.17 -22.87
N LYS A 87 38.63 -12.31 -23.57
CA LYS A 87 39.69 -12.55 -24.57
C LYS A 87 39.58 -11.62 -25.79
N LEU A 88 38.36 -11.16 -26.11
CA LEU A 88 38.10 -10.29 -27.26
C LEU A 88 38.68 -8.87 -27.11
N PHE A 89 39.06 -8.44 -25.89
CA PHE A 89 39.77 -7.17 -25.64
C PHE A 89 41.17 -7.11 -26.29
N GLN A 90 41.70 -8.23 -26.80
CA GLN A 90 42.92 -8.22 -27.61
C GLN A 90 42.72 -7.58 -28.99
N SER A 91 41.47 -7.45 -29.47
CA SER A 91 41.16 -6.94 -30.81
C SER A 91 41.03 -5.41 -30.86
N ASN A 92 41.72 -4.76 -31.80
CA ASN A 92 41.66 -3.30 -31.97
C ASN A 92 40.43 -2.80 -32.78
N ASN A 93 39.44 -3.66 -33.06
CA ASN A 93 38.28 -3.34 -33.89
C ASN A 93 37.18 -2.63 -33.09
N GLU A 94 36.81 -1.41 -33.48
CA GLU A 94 35.85 -0.59 -32.73
C GLU A 94 34.42 -1.13 -32.66
N ARG A 95 33.98 -1.88 -33.69
CA ARG A 95 32.63 -2.46 -33.69
C ARG A 95 32.58 -3.62 -32.71
N LEU A 96 33.63 -4.45 -32.70
CA LEU A 96 33.77 -5.56 -31.77
C LEU A 96 33.90 -5.05 -30.32
N ARG A 97 34.73 -4.03 -30.08
CA ARG A 97 34.87 -3.38 -28.77
C ARG A 97 33.55 -2.81 -28.23
N ARG A 98 32.72 -2.20 -29.09
CA ARG A 98 31.38 -1.72 -28.71
C ARG A 98 30.43 -2.86 -28.29
N MET A 99 30.46 -4.00 -28.98
CA MET A 99 29.65 -5.18 -28.60
C MET A 99 30.12 -5.78 -27.27
N ILE A 100 31.43 -5.85 -27.03
CA ILE A 100 32.01 -6.27 -25.74
C ILE A 100 31.46 -5.40 -24.60
N TYR A 101 31.55 -4.07 -24.74
CA TYR A 101 31.04 -3.13 -23.73
C TYR A 101 29.53 -3.29 -23.46
N LEU A 102 28.73 -3.53 -24.50
CA LEU A 102 27.29 -3.71 -24.37
C LEU A 102 26.93 -5.01 -23.64
N LEU A 103 27.63 -6.10 -23.93
CA LEU A 103 27.40 -7.39 -23.27
C LEU A 103 27.85 -7.40 -21.82
N ILE A 104 29.02 -6.83 -21.49
CA ILE A 104 29.47 -6.69 -20.08
C ILE A 104 28.47 -5.86 -19.26
N LYS A 105 27.79 -4.87 -19.87
CA LYS A 105 26.78 -4.04 -19.21
C LYS A 105 25.45 -4.77 -18.93
N ASN A 106 25.21 -5.90 -19.59
CA ASN A 106 23.93 -6.62 -19.61
C ASN A 106 24.03 -8.06 -19.06
N LEU A 107 25.22 -8.65 -18.96
CA LEU A 107 25.43 -9.98 -18.39
C LEU A 107 25.41 -9.91 -16.85
N PRO A 108 24.58 -10.72 -16.15
CA PRO A 108 24.61 -10.82 -14.70
C PRO A 108 25.77 -11.74 -14.26
N VAL A 109 26.91 -11.13 -13.93
CA VAL A 109 28.14 -11.82 -13.51
C VAL A 109 28.47 -11.42 -12.07
N SER A 110 29.21 -12.27 -11.33
CA SER A 110 29.55 -11.95 -9.94
C SER A 110 30.55 -10.79 -9.83
N GLU A 111 30.43 -9.97 -8.77
CA GLU A 111 31.34 -8.82 -8.51
C GLU A 111 32.82 -9.24 -8.48
N LYS A 112 33.11 -10.47 -8.05
CA LYS A 112 34.47 -11.04 -7.97
C LYS A 112 35.09 -11.32 -9.35
N GLU A 113 34.29 -11.74 -10.31
CA GLU A 113 34.75 -12.06 -11.67
C GLU A 113 34.82 -10.82 -12.56
N ILE A 114 33.85 -9.89 -12.40
CA ILE A 114 33.79 -8.64 -13.17
C ILE A 114 35.09 -7.82 -13.03
N PHE A 115 35.78 -7.88 -11.89
CA PHE A 115 37.04 -7.16 -11.67
C PHE A 115 38.13 -7.46 -12.72
N ILE A 116 38.08 -8.62 -13.39
CA ILE A 116 39.08 -9.05 -14.37
C ILE A 116 39.17 -8.09 -15.58
N VAL A 117 38.06 -7.47 -15.99
CA VAL A 117 38.08 -6.51 -17.11
C VAL A 117 38.54 -5.11 -16.72
N THR A 118 38.69 -4.81 -15.42
CA THR A 118 39.07 -3.49 -14.91
C THR A 118 40.34 -2.94 -15.55
N SER A 119 41.42 -3.74 -15.62
CA SER A 119 42.69 -3.31 -16.22
C SER A 119 42.57 -2.95 -17.71
N SER A 120 41.76 -3.71 -18.45
CA SER A 120 41.49 -3.48 -19.88
C SER A 120 40.63 -2.23 -20.07
N LEU A 121 39.61 -2.02 -19.23
CA LEU A 121 38.78 -0.82 -19.25
C LEU A 121 39.56 0.44 -18.84
N THR A 122 40.46 0.36 -17.86
CA THR A 122 41.33 1.47 -17.46
C THR A 122 42.34 1.83 -18.57
N LYS A 123 42.82 0.84 -19.34
CA LYS A 123 43.63 1.08 -20.54
C LYS A 123 42.81 1.78 -21.63
N ASP A 124 41.60 1.31 -21.91
CA ASP A 124 40.73 1.89 -22.94
C ASP A 124 40.25 3.31 -22.57
N MET A 125 40.02 3.58 -21.28
CA MET A 125 39.72 4.91 -20.71
C MET A 125 40.82 5.94 -21.01
N ASN A 126 42.07 5.51 -21.10
CA ASN A 126 43.25 6.35 -21.36
C ASN A 126 43.75 6.28 -22.81
N SER A 127 43.02 5.62 -23.71
CA SER A 127 43.40 5.49 -25.11
C SER A 127 43.20 6.78 -25.90
N ALA A 128 43.90 6.95 -27.02
CA ALA A 128 43.71 8.11 -27.91
C ALA A 128 42.36 8.12 -28.66
N ASN A 129 41.53 7.07 -28.52
CA ASN A 129 40.26 6.94 -29.22
C ASN A 129 39.09 7.33 -28.30
N ASP A 130 38.43 8.44 -28.60
CA ASP A 130 37.30 8.97 -27.82
C ASP A 130 36.14 7.97 -27.65
N CYS A 131 35.91 7.10 -28.64
CA CYS A 131 34.89 6.06 -28.56
C CYS A 131 35.27 4.96 -27.56
N TYR A 132 36.56 4.69 -27.37
CA TYR A 132 37.03 3.78 -26.33
C TYR A 132 36.98 4.44 -24.97
N ARG A 133 37.49 5.68 -24.85
CA ARG A 133 37.47 6.44 -23.60
C ARG A 133 36.07 6.54 -23.00
N ALA A 134 35.12 7.07 -23.76
CA ALA A 134 33.76 7.30 -23.29
C ALA A 134 32.99 6.02 -22.96
N ASN A 135 33.10 4.98 -23.79
CA ASN A 135 32.36 3.74 -23.55
C ASN A 135 32.99 2.91 -22.42
N ALA A 136 34.31 2.90 -22.26
CA ALA A 136 34.97 2.29 -21.11
C ALA A 136 34.52 2.94 -19.80
N ILE A 137 34.44 4.27 -19.74
CA ILE A 137 33.90 5.02 -18.57
C ILE A 137 32.45 4.61 -18.26
N ARG A 138 31.60 4.40 -19.28
CA ARG A 138 30.20 3.95 -19.09
C ARG A 138 30.06 2.50 -18.62
N VAL A 139 31.01 1.64 -18.94
CA VAL A 139 31.04 0.26 -18.43
C VAL A 139 31.57 0.28 -16.99
N LEU A 140 32.70 0.96 -16.76
CA LEU A 140 33.25 1.18 -15.43
C LEU A 140 32.22 1.78 -14.46
N SER A 141 31.38 2.73 -14.88
CA SER A 141 30.39 3.35 -14.00
C SER A 141 29.42 2.36 -13.32
N LYS A 142 29.20 1.16 -13.88
CA LYS A 142 28.43 0.07 -13.25
C LYS A 142 29.24 -0.88 -12.38
N ILE A 143 30.57 -0.88 -12.52
CA ILE A 143 31.49 -1.87 -11.96
C ILE A 143 32.28 -1.31 -10.77
N ILE A 144 32.46 0.01 -10.69
CA ILE A 144 33.36 0.65 -9.73
C ILE A 144 32.89 0.47 -8.27
N ASP A 145 33.77 -0.14 -7.47
CA ASP A 145 33.76 -0.15 -6.01
C ASP A 145 34.55 1.04 -5.42
N PHE A 146 34.54 1.19 -4.09
CA PHE A 146 35.25 2.29 -3.44
C PHE A 146 36.77 2.26 -3.70
N SER A 147 37.39 1.07 -3.72
CA SER A 147 38.83 0.92 -3.95
C SER A 147 39.19 1.40 -5.35
N LEU A 148 38.53 0.88 -6.38
CA LEU A 148 38.78 1.26 -7.76
C LEU A 148 38.48 2.74 -8.00
N ALA A 149 37.43 3.30 -7.40
CA ALA A 149 37.08 4.72 -7.53
C ALA A 149 38.24 5.64 -7.16
N THR A 150 38.96 5.35 -6.07
CA THR A 150 40.13 6.14 -5.65
C THR A 150 41.30 6.03 -6.64
N GLN A 151 41.54 4.84 -7.20
CA GLN A 151 42.63 4.60 -8.15
C GLN A 151 42.40 5.33 -9.48
N ILE A 152 41.15 5.38 -9.97
CA ILE A 152 40.81 6.01 -11.25
C ILE A 152 40.36 7.47 -11.14
N GLU A 153 40.25 8.03 -9.93
CA GLU A 153 39.73 9.40 -9.69
C GLU A 153 40.40 10.44 -10.60
N ARG A 154 41.74 10.39 -10.71
CA ARG A 154 42.52 11.33 -11.52
C ARG A 154 42.12 11.30 -13.01
N TYR A 155 41.90 10.11 -13.55
CA TYR A 155 41.52 9.92 -14.95
C TYR A 155 40.07 10.37 -15.20
N LEU A 156 39.16 10.08 -14.25
CA LEU A 156 37.78 10.54 -14.33
C LEU A 156 37.68 12.08 -14.25
N LYS A 157 38.45 12.74 -13.38
CA LYS A 157 38.56 14.21 -13.35
C LYS A 157 39.01 14.80 -14.68
N THR A 158 40.06 14.25 -15.30
CA THR A 158 40.50 14.70 -16.64
C THR A 158 39.45 14.43 -17.72
N ALA A 159 38.66 13.37 -17.59
CA ALA A 159 37.60 13.04 -18.53
C ALA A 159 36.34 13.93 -18.37
N VAL A 160 36.09 14.50 -17.20
CA VAL A 160 34.97 15.45 -16.96
C VAL A 160 35.14 16.72 -17.81
N VAL A 161 36.33 17.31 -17.83
CA VAL A 161 36.64 18.53 -18.59
C VAL A 161 37.22 18.22 -19.98
N ASP A 162 36.92 17.04 -20.53
CA ASP A 162 37.44 16.65 -21.84
C ASP A 162 36.83 17.48 -22.99
N ARG A 163 37.65 17.74 -24.03
CA ARG A 163 37.23 18.48 -25.22
C ARG A 163 36.10 17.79 -25.98
N ASN A 164 36.01 16.46 -25.93
CA ASN A 164 34.95 15.72 -26.60
C ASN A 164 33.70 15.61 -25.70
N PRO A 165 32.53 16.14 -26.13
CA PRO A 165 31.29 16.06 -25.36
C PRO A 165 30.87 14.65 -24.98
N PHE A 166 31.19 13.64 -25.81
CA PHE A 166 30.84 12.25 -25.55
C PHE A 166 31.65 11.65 -24.39
N VAL A 167 32.91 12.09 -24.20
CA VAL A 167 33.76 11.70 -23.07
C VAL A 167 33.30 12.43 -21.80
N SER A 168 33.17 13.77 -21.87
CA SER A 168 32.71 14.62 -20.76
C SER A 168 31.34 14.19 -20.20
N THR A 169 30.34 14.00 -21.06
CA THR A 169 29.01 13.52 -20.61
C THR A 169 29.05 12.13 -19.97
N SER A 170 29.94 11.25 -20.45
CA SER A 170 30.12 9.90 -19.88
C SER A 170 30.80 9.95 -18.51
N ALA A 171 31.79 10.83 -18.33
CA ALA A 171 32.47 11.05 -17.06
C ALA A 171 31.56 11.72 -16.03
N LEU A 172 30.75 12.70 -16.43
CA LEU A 172 29.74 13.33 -15.57
C LEU A 172 28.65 12.34 -15.13
N LEU A 173 28.18 11.46 -16.03
CA LEU A 173 27.23 10.41 -15.68
C LEU A 173 27.86 9.34 -14.78
N CYS A 174 29.15 9.02 -14.97
CA CYS A 174 29.92 8.17 -14.07
C CYS A 174 30.01 8.80 -12.67
N GLY A 175 30.36 10.09 -12.57
CA GLY A 175 30.36 10.85 -11.32
C GLY A 175 29.00 10.83 -10.61
N LEU A 176 27.89 10.97 -11.35
CA LEU A 176 26.55 10.86 -10.79
C LEU A 176 26.22 9.45 -10.26
N ASN A 177 26.69 8.38 -10.90
CA ASN A 177 26.49 7.02 -10.39
C ASN A 177 27.37 6.75 -9.16
N LEU A 178 28.64 7.19 -9.19
CA LEU A 178 29.56 7.11 -8.05
C LEU A 178 29.03 7.87 -6.83
N TYR A 179 28.46 9.06 -7.03
CA TYR A 179 27.86 9.85 -5.95
C TYR A 179 26.68 9.16 -5.27
N ASN A 180 25.86 8.44 -6.06
CA ASN A 180 24.63 7.80 -5.58
C ASN A 180 24.83 6.39 -5.00
N ASN A 181 25.76 5.59 -5.53
CA ASN A 181 25.85 4.16 -5.21
C ASN A 181 27.13 3.76 -4.43
N THR A 182 28.25 4.48 -4.61
CA THR A 182 29.59 3.97 -4.21
C THR A 182 30.34 4.90 -3.24
N SER A 183 30.52 6.18 -3.58
CA SER A 183 31.50 7.05 -2.92
C SER A 183 31.16 8.54 -3.07
N SER A 184 30.27 9.05 -2.22
CA SER A 184 29.85 10.46 -2.23
C SER A 184 31.03 11.44 -2.08
N ASP A 185 32.00 11.13 -1.19
CA ASP A 185 33.07 12.08 -0.80
C ASP A 185 34.18 12.26 -1.83
N ILE A 186 34.37 11.29 -2.73
CA ILE A 186 35.29 11.44 -3.87
C ILE A 186 34.72 12.49 -4.83
N VAL A 187 33.44 12.35 -5.18
CA VAL A 187 32.77 13.20 -6.17
C VAL A 187 32.51 14.62 -5.64
N LYS A 188 32.33 14.80 -4.31
CA LYS A 188 32.31 16.13 -3.68
C LYS A 188 33.58 16.96 -3.94
N LYS A 189 34.73 16.33 -4.25
CA LYS A 189 35.97 17.05 -4.58
C LYS A 189 35.99 17.58 -6.03
N TRP A 190 35.02 17.21 -6.87
CA TRP A 190 35.00 17.52 -8.31
C TRP A 190 34.20 18.80 -8.62
N ILE A 191 33.80 19.57 -7.60
CA ILE A 191 32.91 20.74 -7.74
C ILE A 191 33.50 21.78 -8.71
N ASN A 192 34.82 21.98 -8.73
CA ASN A 192 35.44 22.98 -9.60
C ASN A 192 35.33 22.58 -11.08
N GLU A 193 35.74 21.35 -11.40
CA GLU A 193 35.68 20.74 -12.73
C GLU A 193 34.24 20.65 -13.24
N VAL A 194 33.29 20.29 -12.37
CA VAL A 194 31.86 20.25 -12.69
C VAL A 194 31.29 21.65 -12.91
N SER A 195 31.72 22.66 -12.14
CA SER A 195 31.26 24.05 -12.30
C SER A 195 31.76 24.66 -13.61
N GLU A 196 32.98 24.34 -14.05
CA GLU A 196 33.48 24.71 -15.37
C GLU A 196 32.60 24.13 -16.49
N CYS A 197 32.21 22.85 -16.37
CA CYS A 197 31.36 22.17 -17.34
C CYS A 197 29.95 22.77 -17.49
N ILE A 198 29.42 23.47 -16.48
CA ILE A 198 28.10 24.15 -16.58
C ILE A 198 28.15 25.33 -17.55
N ASN A 199 29.30 25.99 -17.69
CA ASN A 199 29.51 27.09 -18.64
C ASN A 199 29.81 26.61 -20.08
N SER A 200 29.79 25.29 -20.31
CA SER A 200 29.98 24.72 -21.65
C SER A 200 28.85 25.09 -22.61
N LYS A 201 29.19 25.26 -23.90
CA LYS A 201 28.23 25.56 -24.97
C LYS A 201 27.38 24.34 -25.39
N HIS A 202 27.63 23.16 -24.83
CA HIS A 202 26.99 21.92 -25.28
C HIS A 202 25.84 21.53 -24.32
N PRO A 203 24.57 21.54 -24.76
CA PRO A 203 23.41 21.40 -23.88
C PRO A 203 23.41 20.16 -22.96
N MET A 204 23.97 19.05 -23.44
CA MET A 204 24.02 17.80 -22.67
C MET A 204 25.14 17.78 -21.60
N ILE A 205 26.25 18.49 -21.83
CA ILE A 205 27.29 18.65 -20.81
C ILE A 205 26.75 19.55 -19.70
N GLN A 206 26.20 20.71 -20.08
CA GLN A 206 25.56 21.65 -19.15
C GLN A 206 24.46 20.97 -18.31
N PHE A 207 23.60 20.15 -18.92
CA PHE A 207 22.58 19.38 -18.18
C PHE A 207 23.18 18.38 -17.18
N HIS A 208 24.13 17.54 -17.59
CA HIS A 208 24.72 16.54 -16.69
C HIS A 208 25.59 17.17 -15.60
N ALA A 209 26.35 18.20 -15.91
CA ALA A 209 27.16 18.94 -14.95
C ALA A 209 26.27 19.62 -13.89
N LEU A 210 25.17 20.24 -14.31
CA LEU A 210 24.20 20.83 -13.39
C LEU A 210 23.47 19.78 -12.55
N THR A 211 23.11 18.63 -13.15
CA THR A 211 22.54 17.48 -12.42
C THR A 211 23.48 17.02 -11.30
N LEU A 212 24.76 16.88 -11.61
CA LEU A 212 25.78 16.47 -10.65
C LEU A 212 26.03 17.54 -9.58
N LEU A 213 26.14 18.82 -9.95
CA LEU A 213 26.35 19.90 -9.00
C LEU A 213 25.17 20.04 -8.02
N CYS A 214 23.93 19.98 -8.52
CA CYS A 214 22.73 20.02 -7.69
C CYS A 214 22.57 18.76 -6.83
N SER A 215 22.96 17.58 -7.30
CA SER A 215 22.95 16.37 -6.45
C SER A 215 23.96 16.45 -5.31
N ILE A 216 25.17 16.96 -5.58
CA ILE A 216 26.21 17.24 -4.56
C ILE A 216 25.72 18.26 -3.53
N LYS A 217 25.04 19.32 -3.97
CA LYS A 217 24.56 20.42 -3.12
C LYS A 217 23.15 20.20 -2.55
N ASN A 218 22.52 19.04 -2.76
CA ASN A 218 21.13 18.80 -2.35
C ASN A 218 20.87 18.97 -0.83
N GLN A 219 21.90 18.83 0.00
CA GLN A 219 21.83 19.03 1.45
C GLN A 219 22.05 20.50 1.86
N ASP A 220 22.61 21.34 1.00
CA ASP A 220 22.94 22.75 1.27
C ASP A 220 21.96 23.68 0.52
N LYS A 221 20.88 24.05 1.22
CA LYS A 221 19.84 24.95 0.70
C LYS A 221 20.41 26.30 0.24
N LEU A 222 21.41 26.86 0.93
CA LEU A 222 22.00 28.15 0.60
C LEU A 222 22.88 28.06 -0.65
N ALA A 223 23.58 26.94 -0.86
CA ALA A 223 24.33 26.72 -2.10
C ALA A 223 23.41 26.52 -3.32
N LEU A 224 22.27 25.83 -3.15
CA LEU A 224 21.26 25.74 -4.21
C LEU A 224 20.63 27.11 -4.52
N GLU A 225 20.28 27.89 -3.50
CA GLU A 225 19.78 29.26 -3.67
C GLU A 225 20.78 30.13 -4.43
N LYS A 226 22.07 30.08 -4.09
CA LYS A 226 23.13 30.82 -4.80
C LYS A 226 23.22 30.43 -6.28
N ILE A 227 23.07 29.15 -6.62
CA ILE A 227 23.02 28.69 -8.03
C ILE A 227 21.83 29.32 -8.74
N ILE A 228 20.62 29.23 -8.18
CA ILE A 228 19.41 29.80 -8.79
C ILE A 228 19.56 31.32 -8.96
N ASN A 229 19.97 32.04 -7.90
CA ASN A 229 20.19 33.50 -7.91
C ASN A 229 21.18 33.95 -9.00
N SER A 230 22.21 33.15 -9.30
CA SER A 230 23.17 33.45 -10.37
C SER A 230 22.52 33.45 -11.76
N TYR A 231 21.55 32.55 -11.99
CA TYR A 231 20.75 32.49 -13.22
C TYR A 231 19.49 33.35 -13.19
N THR A 232 19.09 33.88 -12.03
CA THR A 232 18.06 34.94 -11.94
C THR A 232 18.61 36.29 -12.39
N LYS A 233 19.90 36.57 -12.11
CA LYS A 233 20.56 37.86 -12.38
C LYS A 233 21.21 37.96 -13.76
N ASN A 234 21.78 36.87 -14.26
CA ASN A 234 22.39 36.83 -15.59
C ASN A 234 21.33 36.60 -16.66
N SER A 235 21.22 37.49 -17.64
CA SER A 235 20.26 37.40 -18.74
C SER A 235 20.52 36.27 -19.74
N HIS A 236 21.66 35.58 -19.62
CA HIS A 236 21.94 34.35 -20.36
C HIS A 236 21.22 33.17 -19.72
N THR A 237 20.07 32.81 -20.32
CA THR A 237 19.38 31.55 -20.05
C THR A 237 20.31 30.37 -20.34
N LEU A 238 20.15 29.26 -19.59
CA LEU A 238 20.90 28.04 -19.88
C LEU A 238 20.56 27.58 -21.30
N SER A 239 21.58 27.25 -22.10
CA SER A 239 21.43 26.76 -23.48
C SER A 239 20.62 25.46 -23.58
N SER A 240 20.55 24.70 -22.49
CA SER A 240 19.84 23.44 -22.40
C SER A 240 18.48 23.61 -21.76
N SER A 241 17.41 23.40 -22.53
CA SER A 241 16.03 23.41 -22.03
C SER A 241 15.83 22.41 -20.89
N LEU A 242 16.51 21.25 -20.94
CA LEU A 242 16.52 20.25 -19.85
C LEU A 242 17.18 20.77 -18.56
N ALA A 243 18.24 21.59 -18.66
CA ALA A 243 18.89 22.19 -17.50
C ALA A 243 18.02 23.29 -16.86
N ASN A 244 17.30 24.08 -17.67
CA ASN A 244 16.29 25.01 -17.15
C ASN A 244 15.15 24.26 -16.42
N CYS A 245 14.61 23.18 -17.00
CA CYS A 245 13.61 22.33 -16.34
C CYS A 245 14.13 21.74 -15.01
N LEU A 246 15.43 21.42 -14.91
CA LEU A 246 16.05 20.96 -13.68
C LEU A 246 16.11 22.06 -12.60
N LEU A 247 16.53 23.29 -12.95
CA LEU A 247 16.53 24.41 -12.01
C LEU A 247 15.11 24.77 -11.54
N ILE A 248 14.12 24.73 -12.42
CA ILE A 248 12.71 24.96 -12.07
C ILE A 248 12.26 23.97 -10.98
N LYS A 249 12.61 22.68 -11.12
CA LYS A 249 12.32 21.67 -10.09
C LYS A 249 13.03 21.96 -8.76
N TYR A 250 14.30 22.34 -8.78
CA TYR A 250 15.04 22.68 -7.56
C TYR A 250 14.53 23.98 -6.91
N ALA A 251 14.13 24.99 -7.68
CA ALA A 251 13.52 26.21 -7.16
C ALA A 251 12.17 25.90 -6.49
N SER A 252 11.33 25.06 -7.11
CA SER A 252 10.08 24.59 -6.50
C SER A 252 10.32 23.79 -5.22
N TYR A 253 11.28 22.85 -5.23
CA TYR A 253 11.67 22.08 -4.05
C TYR A 253 12.19 22.97 -2.91
N LEU A 254 12.96 24.03 -3.20
CA LEU A 254 13.40 24.98 -2.18
C LEU A 254 12.21 25.73 -1.56
N ILE A 255 11.28 26.26 -2.38
CA ILE A 255 10.06 26.93 -1.90
C ILE A 255 9.24 26.00 -0.98
N TYR A 256 9.03 24.75 -1.40
CA TYR A 256 8.37 23.74 -0.58
C TYR A 256 9.10 23.51 0.76
N CYS A 257 10.44 23.45 0.71
CA CYS A 257 11.30 23.26 1.88
C CYS A 257 11.48 24.49 2.78
N THR A 258 11.03 25.68 2.37
CA THR A 258 11.09 26.92 3.17
C THR A 258 9.73 27.31 3.74
N GLU A 259 8.66 27.20 2.96
CA GLU A 259 7.31 27.57 3.41
C GLU A 259 6.61 26.37 4.09
N VAL A 260 6.34 25.28 3.35
CA VAL A 260 5.53 24.15 3.86
C VAL A 260 6.19 23.42 5.04
N HIS A 261 7.50 23.19 4.98
CA HIS A 261 8.23 22.56 6.09
C HIS A 261 8.42 23.48 7.31
N SER A 262 8.30 24.80 7.19
CA SER A 262 8.37 25.71 8.35
C SER A 262 7.00 25.86 9.02
N GLU A 263 5.91 25.93 8.25
CA GLU A 263 4.54 25.83 8.76
C GLU A 263 4.31 24.54 9.54
N MET A 264 4.73 23.39 8.99
CA MET A 264 4.65 22.11 9.71
C MET A 264 5.48 22.13 11.01
N ASN A 265 6.69 22.69 11.01
CA ASN A 265 7.49 22.77 12.24
C ASN A 265 6.92 23.73 13.29
N ASN A 266 6.22 24.79 12.90
CA ASN A 266 5.50 25.66 13.84
C ASN A 266 4.26 24.98 14.41
N ASN A 267 3.54 24.19 13.60
CA ASN A 267 2.39 23.42 14.06
C ASN A 267 2.77 22.18 14.88
N ASN A 268 3.96 21.58 14.65
CA ASN A 268 4.45 20.37 15.34
C ASN A 268 4.73 20.53 16.85
N ASN A 269 4.51 21.71 17.46
CA ASN A 269 4.33 21.80 18.92
C ASN A 269 2.99 21.20 19.39
N ILE A 270 2.07 20.88 18.47
CA ILE A 270 0.82 20.14 18.70
C ILE A 270 0.65 19.09 17.58
N LEU A 271 0.93 17.83 17.93
CA LEU A 271 0.88 16.60 17.11
C LEU A 271 1.94 16.45 15.98
N ASN A 272 2.78 15.41 16.13
CA ASN A 272 3.75 14.95 15.14
C ASN A 272 3.08 14.16 13.99
N ILE A 273 3.21 14.62 12.74
CA ILE A 273 3.09 13.75 11.55
C ILE A 273 4.28 13.96 10.62
N ASN A 274 5.18 12.98 10.57
CA ASN A 274 6.27 12.92 9.60
C ASN A 274 5.87 12.05 8.40
N ASN A 275 5.21 12.61 7.39
CA ASN A 275 5.04 11.93 6.09
C ASN A 275 4.81 12.90 4.93
N ASN A 276 5.87 13.54 4.43
CA ASN A 276 5.86 14.24 3.14
C ASN A 276 7.28 14.59 2.62
N ARG A 277 8.15 13.58 2.43
CA ARG A 277 9.49 13.77 1.81
C ARG A 277 9.75 12.99 0.51
N ASN A 278 8.85 12.08 0.12
CA ASN A 278 9.13 11.14 -0.97
C ASN A 278 8.57 11.55 -2.36
N ILE A 279 7.75 12.60 -2.45
CA ILE A 279 7.08 12.97 -3.73
C ILE A 279 8.02 13.70 -4.72
N PHE A 280 8.96 14.52 -4.24
CA PHE A 280 9.89 15.25 -5.12
C PHE A 280 11.08 14.41 -5.63
N ASN A 281 11.60 13.47 -4.83
CA ASN A 281 12.75 12.65 -5.23
C ASN A 281 12.44 11.72 -6.42
N HIS A 282 11.20 11.23 -6.56
CA HIS A 282 10.84 10.28 -7.61
C HIS A 282 10.67 10.90 -9.02
N ASN A 283 10.56 12.24 -9.12
CA ASN A 283 10.40 12.96 -10.40
C ASN A 283 11.69 13.62 -10.92
N ILE A 284 12.82 13.42 -10.24
CA ILE A 284 14.17 13.85 -10.67
C ILE A 284 14.92 12.69 -11.37
N TYR A 285 14.60 11.43 -11.05
CA TYR A 285 15.22 10.25 -11.65
C TYR A 285 14.42 9.64 -12.82
N TYR A 286 14.45 10.28 -13.99
CA TYR A 286 14.00 9.65 -15.25
C TYR A 286 15.13 9.47 -16.27
N ASN A 287 16.10 8.62 -15.89
CA ASN A 287 16.81 7.74 -16.82
C ASN A 287 17.57 6.64 -16.05
N LYS A 288 16.82 5.78 -15.37
CA LYS A 288 17.30 4.48 -14.83
C LYS A 288 16.39 3.37 -15.36
N ASP A 289 16.74 2.85 -16.53
CA ASP A 289 16.50 1.45 -16.88
C ASP A 289 17.86 0.72 -16.84
N THR A 290 17.83 -0.56 -16.45
CA THR A 290 18.97 -1.49 -16.24
C THR A 290 19.68 -1.45 -14.87
N TYR A 291 19.21 -2.36 -14.00
CA TYR A 291 19.83 -2.94 -12.80
C TYR A 291 19.73 -2.20 -11.46
N SER A 292 19.58 -3.02 -10.41
CA SER A 292 19.18 -2.68 -9.05
C SER A 292 20.25 -3.02 -8.00
N GLN A 293 20.07 -2.41 -6.83
CA GLN A 293 20.58 -2.79 -5.51
C GLN A 293 22.07 -2.60 -5.13
N HIS A 294 22.22 -2.20 -3.85
CA HIS A 294 23.41 -2.09 -2.99
C HIS A 294 24.43 -0.97 -3.39
N TYR A 295 25.12 -0.26 -2.49
CA TYR A 295 25.34 -0.43 -1.03
C TYR A 295 25.03 0.87 -0.22
N PRO A 296 25.77 1.32 0.84
CA PRO A 296 25.24 1.25 2.21
C PRO A 296 25.28 2.59 2.99
N HIS A 297 24.77 2.56 4.23
CA HIS A 297 24.94 3.63 5.21
C HIS A 297 26.38 3.68 5.77
N ASN A 298 26.91 4.88 6.06
CA ASN A 298 27.73 5.05 7.27
C ASN A 298 27.87 6.49 7.80
N ASN A 299 27.54 6.62 9.09
CA ASN A 299 28.14 7.48 10.13
C ASN A 299 28.31 9.00 9.95
N LYS A 300 27.50 9.73 10.72
CA LYS A 300 27.95 10.96 11.40
C LYS A 300 28.80 10.59 12.62
N GLN A 301 29.88 11.34 12.84
CA GLN A 301 30.49 11.45 14.18
C GLN A 301 29.80 12.58 14.96
N ASN A 302 29.71 12.41 16.28
CA ASN A 302 29.37 13.49 17.22
C ASN A 302 30.50 14.53 17.25
N ILE A 303 30.17 15.79 17.58
CA ILE A 303 30.92 16.63 18.55
C ILE A 303 30.04 17.81 19.00
N ASN A 304 29.76 17.80 20.31
CA ASN A 304 29.54 18.85 21.30
C ASN A 304 29.06 20.27 20.91
N ASN A 305 28.10 20.74 21.69
CA ASN A 305 27.78 22.17 21.86
C ASN A 305 28.95 22.94 22.48
N THR A 306 29.27 24.11 21.93
CA THR A 306 29.91 25.22 22.67
C THR A 306 29.31 26.55 22.25
N THR A 307 28.87 27.31 23.25
CA THR A 307 28.44 28.72 23.17
C THR A 307 29.51 29.64 22.57
N ILE A 308 29.11 30.69 21.84
CA ILE A 308 29.79 32.01 21.83
C ILE A 308 28.81 33.11 21.37
N SER A 309 29.03 34.31 21.92
CA SER A 309 28.19 35.52 21.88
C SER A 309 28.56 36.54 20.81
N SER A 310 27.58 37.37 20.38
CA SER A 310 27.72 38.83 20.09
C SER A 310 26.34 39.43 19.69
N THR A 311 25.70 40.32 20.46
CA THR A 311 25.86 41.80 20.49
C THR A 311 25.78 42.45 19.09
N THR A 312 24.97 43.47 18.77
CA THR A 312 24.16 44.47 19.52
C THR A 312 22.77 44.64 18.81
N ASN A 313 21.85 45.58 19.09
CA ASN A 313 21.81 46.79 19.93
C ASN A 313 20.38 47.11 20.42
N LYS A 314 20.15 48.30 21.00
CA LYS A 314 18.85 48.82 21.48
C LYS A 314 18.32 49.98 20.60
N ASN A 315 17.00 50.19 20.59
CA ASN A 315 16.35 51.40 21.14
C ASN A 315 14.82 51.42 20.90
N HIS A 316 14.06 51.59 22.01
CA HIS A 316 12.94 52.54 22.26
C HIS A 316 11.83 52.77 21.19
N HIS A 317 10.54 52.98 21.53
CA HIS A 317 9.83 53.14 22.83
C HIS A 317 8.31 52.80 22.66
N HIS A 318 7.60 52.74 23.80
CA HIS A 318 6.15 52.96 24.10
C HIS A 318 5.14 53.42 23.00
N HIS A 319 3.80 53.23 23.10
CA HIS A 319 2.92 52.90 24.24
C HIS A 319 1.57 52.25 23.80
N ASN A 320 1.21 51.15 24.47
CA ASN A 320 -0.07 50.83 25.14
C ASN A 320 -1.34 51.75 24.95
N ILE A 321 -2.54 51.13 24.73
CA ILE A 321 -3.85 51.30 25.47
C ILE A 321 -5.15 51.09 24.63
N ASN A 322 -5.83 49.97 24.91
CA ASN A 322 -7.27 49.69 25.16
C ASN A 322 -8.49 50.24 24.35
N ASN A 323 -9.37 49.26 24.06
CA ASN A 323 -10.82 49.15 24.41
C ASN A 323 -11.98 49.48 23.41
N ASN A 324 -12.74 48.40 23.16
CA ASN A 324 -14.20 48.23 23.29
C ASN A 324 -15.22 48.71 22.21
N ASN A 325 -15.83 47.68 21.61
CA ASN A 325 -17.28 47.40 21.55
C ASN A 325 -18.20 47.98 20.44
N ASN A 326 -18.80 47.00 19.73
CA ASN A 326 -20.22 46.85 19.38
C ASN A 326 -20.80 47.28 18.00
N ASN A 327 -21.19 46.23 17.27
CA ASN A 327 -22.47 46.00 16.56
C ASN A 327 -22.70 46.47 15.10
N ASN A 328 -23.08 45.47 14.29
CA ASN A 328 -24.00 45.46 13.13
C ASN A 328 -23.75 46.49 12.00
N THR A 329 -23.43 46.08 10.77
CA THR A 329 -24.41 45.55 9.79
C THR A 329 -23.71 45.15 8.47
N TYR A 330 -24.41 44.39 7.60
CA TYR A 330 -23.94 44.06 6.25
C TYR A 330 -23.72 45.31 5.37
N ASN A 331 -22.54 45.42 4.74
CA ASN A 331 -22.46 45.63 3.28
C ASN A 331 -21.04 45.45 2.73
N ASN A 332 -20.98 45.20 1.41
CA ASN A 332 -19.74 45.07 0.64
C ASN A 332 -18.85 46.32 0.74
N ASN A 333 -17.52 46.13 0.83
CA ASN A 333 -16.58 46.71 -0.15
C ASN A 333 -15.13 46.18 0.02
N ASP A 334 -14.52 45.94 -1.13
CA ASP A 334 -13.11 46.10 -1.50
C ASP A 334 -11.94 45.42 -0.76
N HIS A 335 -11.16 44.72 -1.60
CA HIS A 335 -9.70 44.79 -1.67
C HIS A 335 -8.95 45.57 -0.56
N SER A 336 -8.23 44.86 0.33
CA SER A 336 -6.79 45.14 0.66
C SER A 336 -6.22 44.41 1.89
N VAL A 337 -6.44 43.10 2.06
CA VAL A 337 -5.79 42.32 3.14
C VAL A 337 -4.86 41.25 2.57
N ASN A 338 -3.55 41.53 2.62
CA ASN A 338 -2.39 40.61 2.71
C ASN A 338 -1.06 41.29 2.30
N LYS A 339 -0.85 42.55 2.70
CA LYS A 339 0.50 43.11 2.81
C LYS A 339 1.01 42.86 4.23
N ASN A 340 2.21 42.29 4.34
CA ASN A 340 2.97 42.01 5.58
C ASN A 340 2.80 40.60 6.22
N LYS A 341 2.66 39.53 5.44
CA LYS A 341 3.33 38.26 5.79
C LYS A 341 4.77 38.31 5.27
N PHE A 342 5.75 37.96 6.11
CA PHE A 342 7.19 38.01 5.76
C PHE A 342 7.53 36.86 4.81
N ILE A 343 7.80 37.18 3.54
CA ILE A 343 8.21 36.18 2.55
C ILE A 343 9.69 35.84 2.77
N HIS A 344 10.02 34.55 2.92
CA HIS A 344 11.40 34.12 3.11
C HIS A 344 12.29 34.54 1.92
N PRO A 345 13.52 35.05 2.12
CA PRO A 345 14.36 35.56 1.03
C PRO A 345 14.62 34.52 -0.08
N THR A 346 14.89 33.26 0.30
CA THR A 346 15.01 32.14 -0.65
C THR A 346 13.76 31.94 -1.50
N THR A 347 12.57 32.02 -0.89
CA THR A 347 11.27 31.88 -1.56
C THR A 347 11.08 32.98 -2.61
N LYS A 348 11.43 34.23 -2.26
CA LYS A 348 11.43 35.35 -3.20
C LYS A 348 12.39 35.11 -4.38
N VAL A 349 13.65 34.75 -4.11
CA VAL A 349 14.66 34.46 -5.16
C VAL A 349 14.19 33.35 -6.11
N CYS A 350 13.57 32.29 -5.58
CA CYS A 350 13.06 31.19 -6.37
C CYS A 350 11.82 31.59 -7.20
N PHE A 351 10.87 32.35 -6.63
CA PHE A 351 9.73 32.86 -7.40
C PHE A 351 10.12 33.89 -8.47
N ASP A 352 11.12 34.74 -8.21
CA ASP A 352 11.66 35.68 -9.20
C ASP A 352 12.30 34.91 -10.38
N TYR A 353 12.99 33.80 -10.12
CA TYR A 353 13.48 32.89 -11.17
C TYR A 353 12.33 32.27 -11.98
N LEU A 354 11.30 31.74 -11.32
CA LEU A 354 10.12 31.15 -12.00
C LEU A 354 9.36 32.19 -12.85
N LYS A 355 9.23 33.42 -12.36
CA LYS A 355 8.63 34.55 -13.12
C LYS A 355 9.44 34.91 -14.35
N ASN A 356 10.77 34.97 -14.25
CA ASN A 356 11.65 35.15 -15.41
C ASN A 356 11.52 33.99 -16.40
N CYS A 357 11.37 32.75 -15.91
CA CYS A 357 11.18 31.58 -16.75
C CYS A 357 9.86 31.59 -17.53
N LEU A 358 8.78 32.13 -16.95
CA LEU A 358 7.48 32.28 -17.63
C LEU A 358 7.47 33.41 -18.68
N LYS A 359 8.20 34.50 -18.44
CA LYS A 359 8.17 35.70 -19.29
C LYS A 359 9.15 35.65 -20.47
N ASN A 360 10.35 35.12 -20.26
CA ASN A 360 11.46 35.29 -21.20
C ASN A 360 11.70 34.07 -22.11
N ASN A 361 11.18 32.88 -21.75
CA ASN A 361 11.41 31.66 -22.52
C ASN A 361 10.29 31.41 -23.53
N LYS A 362 10.66 30.99 -24.75
CA LYS A 362 9.73 30.56 -25.80
C LYS A 362 9.59 29.03 -25.90
N ASP A 363 10.42 28.29 -25.16
CA ASP A 363 10.42 26.83 -25.17
C ASP A 363 9.21 26.26 -24.41
N ALA A 364 8.31 25.60 -25.14
CA ALA A 364 7.12 24.95 -24.60
C ALA A 364 7.42 24.02 -23.40
N ILE A 365 8.52 23.27 -23.44
CA ILE A 365 8.90 22.34 -22.35
C ILE A 365 9.27 23.06 -21.05
N ILE A 366 9.91 24.23 -21.14
CA ILE A 366 10.30 25.03 -19.97
C ILE A 366 9.06 25.67 -19.35
N LEU A 367 8.22 26.27 -20.19
CA LEU A 367 6.95 26.87 -19.77
C LEU A 367 6.02 25.83 -19.11
N PHE A 368 5.92 24.63 -19.68
CA PHE A 368 5.09 23.56 -19.13
C PHE A 368 5.61 23.05 -17.77
N GLU A 369 6.91 22.77 -17.63
CA GLU A 369 7.45 22.31 -16.33
C GLU A 369 7.35 23.44 -15.27
N CYS A 370 7.49 24.71 -15.68
CA CYS A 370 7.28 25.86 -14.79
C CYS A 370 5.83 25.92 -14.26
N ILE A 371 4.84 25.86 -15.16
CA ILE A 371 3.41 25.85 -14.77
C ILE A 371 3.11 24.67 -13.86
N LYS A 372 3.56 23.46 -14.23
CA LYS A 372 3.36 22.25 -13.44
C LYS A 372 3.93 22.41 -12.01
N CYS A 373 5.16 22.88 -11.87
CA CYS A 373 5.78 23.09 -10.56
C CYS A 373 5.06 24.19 -9.74
N ILE A 374 4.57 25.26 -10.37
CA ILE A 374 3.80 26.31 -9.70
C ILE A 374 2.42 25.80 -9.27
N PHE A 375 1.76 24.98 -10.10
CA PHE A 375 0.47 24.37 -9.76
C PHE A 375 0.62 23.33 -8.63
N GLU A 376 1.70 22.56 -8.61
CA GLU A 376 2.02 21.68 -7.48
C GLU A 376 2.22 22.48 -6.18
N LEU A 377 2.93 23.62 -6.21
CA LEU A 377 3.03 24.53 -5.05
C LEU A 377 1.67 25.14 -4.64
N ALA A 378 0.83 25.53 -5.61
CA ALA A 378 -0.50 26.08 -5.36
C ALA A 378 -1.50 25.08 -4.75
N ILE A 379 -1.23 23.78 -4.88
CA ILE A 379 -1.96 22.68 -4.23
C ILE A 379 -1.50 22.48 -2.78
N TYR A 380 -0.21 22.69 -2.48
CA TYR A 380 0.32 22.60 -1.11
C TYR A 380 -0.01 23.82 -0.26
N ASP A 381 -0.12 25.01 -0.86
CA ASP A 381 -0.57 26.24 -0.20
C ASP A 381 -2.08 26.18 0.13
N GLN A 382 -2.37 25.72 1.36
CA GLN A 382 -3.74 25.57 1.88
C GLN A 382 -4.36 26.89 2.35
N GLU A 383 -3.56 27.89 2.72
CA GLU A 383 -4.06 29.22 3.08
C GLU A 383 -4.58 29.98 1.85
N GLY A 384 -3.92 29.81 0.70
CA GLY A 384 -4.26 30.46 -0.58
C GLY A 384 -5.46 29.86 -1.34
N LYS A 385 -6.45 29.26 -0.66
CA LYS A 385 -7.66 28.73 -1.33
C LYS A 385 -8.36 29.84 -2.12
N ASN A 386 -8.59 29.60 -3.42
CA ASN A 386 -9.18 30.54 -4.38
C ASN A 386 -8.45 31.88 -4.61
N THR A 387 -7.22 32.07 -4.10
CA THR A 387 -6.43 33.30 -4.36
C THR A 387 -5.51 33.15 -5.59
N THR A 388 -5.12 34.29 -6.19
CA THR A 388 -4.11 34.35 -7.28
C THR A 388 -2.65 34.25 -6.79
N THR A 389 -2.47 34.34 -5.46
CA THR A 389 -1.19 34.28 -4.76
C THR A 389 -0.84 32.85 -4.39
N VAL A 390 0.41 32.43 -4.60
CA VAL A 390 0.97 31.19 -4.02
C VAL A 390 1.99 31.60 -2.98
N PHE A 391 1.80 31.21 -1.71
CA PHE A 391 2.59 31.68 -0.57
C PHE A 391 2.77 33.21 -0.56
N ASN A 392 1.65 33.93 -0.70
CA ASN A 392 1.58 35.40 -0.80
C ASN A 392 2.27 36.04 -2.03
N VAL A 393 2.74 35.26 -3.01
CA VAL A 393 3.31 35.76 -4.27
C VAL A 393 2.31 35.64 -5.42
N ASP A 394 1.88 36.77 -5.99
CA ASP A 394 1.08 36.76 -7.22
C ASP A 394 1.88 36.17 -8.38
N ILE A 395 1.42 35.02 -8.88
CA ILE A 395 2.04 34.31 -10.02
C ILE A 395 1.01 33.57 -10.90
N LEU A 396 -0.16 33.20 -10.36
CA LEU A 396 -1.15 32.41 -11.11
C LEU A 396 -1.76 33.17 -12.29
N ASN A 397 -1.90 34.51 -12.22
CA ASN A 397 -2.36 35.32 -13.36
C ASN A 397 -1.40 35.26 -14.57
N GLU A 398 -0.09 35.13 -14.35
CA GLU A 398 0.89 34.93 -15.43
C GLU A 398 0.83 33.49 -15.95
N CYS A 399 0.63 32.51 -15.05
CA CYS A 399 0.43 31.11 -15.44
C CYS A 399 -0.82 30.93 -16.30
N ILE A 400 -1.93 31.61 -15.98
CA ILE A 400 -3.17 31.62 -16.77
C ILE A 400 -2.90 32.07 -18.20
N LYS A 401 -2.20 33.20 -18.42
CA LYS A 401 -1.86 33.68 -19.77
C LYS A 401 -1.11 32.62 -20.58
N VAL A 402 -0.14 31.94 -19.96
CA VAL A 402 0.62 30.88 -20.63
C VAL A 402 -0.25 29.63 -20.84
N CYS A 403 -1.19 29.32 -19.95
CA CYS A 403 -2.19 28.27 -20.16
C CYS A 403 -3.07 28.57 -21.40
N GLN A 404 -3.54 29.81 -21.58
CA GLN A 404 -4.32 30.21 -22.76
C GLN A 404 -3.54 29.98 -24.05
N LEU A 405 -2.25 30.35 -24.09
CA LEU A 405 -1.38 30.08 -25.24
C LEU A 405 -1.25 28.58 -25.56
N PHE A 406 -1.26 27.70 -24.55
CA PHE A 406 -1.23 26.26 -24.75
C PHE A 406 -2.58 25.65 -25.15
N LEU A 407 -3.70 26.16 -24.62
CA LEU A 407 -5.06 25.74 -25.00
C LEU A 407 -5.36 26.08 -26.47
N LEU A 408 -4.88 27.24 -26.92
CA LEU A 408 -4.98 27.72 -28.31
C LEU A 408 -3.89 27.14 -29.25
N SER A 409 -2.98 26.30 -28.76
CA SER A 409 -1.93 25.69 -29.59
C SER A 409 -2.52 24.71 -30.61
N SER A 410 -2.00 24.69 -31.84
CA SER A 410 -2.39 23.70 -32.85
C SER A 410 -1.95 22.27 -32.53
N LYS A 411 -1.02 22.09 -31.57
CA LYS A 411 -0.47 20.78 -31.20
C LYS A 411 -1.33 20.08 -30.15
N ILE A 412 -1.88 18.92 -30.50
CA ILE A 412 -2.71 18.08 -29.61
C ILE A 412 -1.99 17.74 -28.28
N VAL A 413 -0.68 17.48 -28.33
CA VAL A 413 0.13 17.15 -27.13
C VAL A 413 0.18 18.32 -26.15
N ASP A 414 0.35 19.55 -26.65
CA ASP A 414 0.39 20.77 -25.85
C ASP A 414 -0.96 20.96 -25.12
N LYS A 415 -2.07 20.97 -25.89
CA LYS A 415 -3.44 21.09 -25.36
C LYS A 415 -3.72 20.03 -24.28
N PHE A 416 -3.45 18.75 -24.58
CA PHE A 416 -3.69 17.63 -23.67
C PHE A 416 -2.84 17.74 -22.40
N SER A 417 -1.57 18.16 -22.52
CA SER A 417 -0.69 18.32 -21.37
C SER A 417 -1.18 19.42 -20.42
N ILE A 418 -1.63 20.57 -20.96
CA ILE A 418 -2.04 21.70 -20.14
C ILE A 418 -3.42 21.49 -19.50
N ILE A 419 -4.41 20.98 -20.24
CA ILE A 419 -5.76 20.76 -19.70
C ILE A 419 -5.74 19.76 -18.53
N ARG A 420 -4.83 18.78 -18.58
CA ARG A 420 -4.60 17.84 -17.47
C ARG A 420 -4.07 18.53 -16.20
N GLN A 421 -3.21 19.53 -16.33
CA GLN A 421 -2.72 20.29 -15.17
C GLN A 421 -3.77 21.27 -14.64
N ILE A 422 -4.52 21.90 -15.54
CA ILE A 422 -5.63 22.81 -15.20
C ILE A 422 -6.71 22.05 -14.42
N ASN A 423 -7.13 20.87 -14.87
CA ASN A 423 -8.09 20.01 -14.16
C ASN A 423 -7.59 19.67 -12.74
N LYS A 424 -6.30 19.35 -12.60
CA LYS A 424 -5.69 19.07 -11.29
C LYS A 424 -5.78 20.28 -10.35
N LEU A 425 -5.51 21.49 -10.84
CA LEU A 425 -5.64 22.73 -10.07
C LEU A 425 -7.10 23.09 -9.75
N ALA A 426 -8.05 22.77 -10.63
CA ALA A 426 -9.47 23.12 -10.48
C ALA A 426 -10.12 22.56 -9.20
N HIS A 427 -9.63 21.42 -8.67
CA HIS A 427 -10.07 20.87 -7.38
C HIS A 427 -9.74 21.77 -6.18
N HIS A 428 -8.65 22.55 -6.26
CA HIS A 428 -8.11 23.33 -5.14
C HIS A 428 -8.38 24.84 -5.28
N ARG A 429 -8.43 25.36 -6.52
CA ARG A 429 -8.61 26.80 -6.79
C ARG A 429 -9.59 27.04 -7.97
N PRO A 430 -10.85 26.58 -7.90
CA PRO A 430 -11.82 26.69 -8.98
C PRO A 430 -12.05 28.13 -9.47
N TYR A 431 -12.05 29.13 -8.57
CA TYR A 431 -12.23 30.56 -8.95
C TYR A 431 -11.09 31.11 -9.80
N VAL A 432 -9.87 30.58 -9.66
CA VAL A 432 -8.72 31.00 -10.48
C VAL A 432 -8.81 30.37 -11.86
N VAL A 433 -9.26 29.11 -11.93
CA VAL A 433 -9.41 28.37 -13.19
C VAL A 433 -10.64 28.81 -13.98
N SER A 434 -11.71 29.29 -13.37
CA SER A 434 -12.93 29.72 -14.08
C SER A 434 -12.68 30.84 -15.12
N LYS A 435 -11.60 31.61 -14.95
CA LYS A 435 -11.11 32.59 -15.94
C LYS A 435 -10.73 31.97 -17.29
N LEU A 436 -10.46 30.66 -17.34
CA LEU A 436 -10.13 29.89 -18.54
C LEU A 436 -11.36 29.20 -19.16
N ASN A 437 -12.56 29.28 -18.56
CA ASN A 437 -13.71 28.48 -19.00
C ASN A 437 -14.04 28.67 -20.49
N GLN A 438 -13.98 29.92 -21.01
CA GLN A 438 -14.22 30.20 -22.44
C GLN A 438 -13.20 29.51 -23.36
N ASP A 439 -11.93 29.47 -22.98
CA ASP A 439 -10.88 28.79 -23.74
C ASP A 439 -11.01 27.25 -23.66
N ILE A 440 -11.56 26.73 -22.56
CA ILE A 440 -11.80 25.30 -22.33
C ILE A 440 -13.08 24.83 -23.05
N GLU A 441 -14.12 25.66 -23.14
CA GLU A 441 -15.34 25.37 -23.92
C GLU A 441 -15.03 25.12 -25.40
N ASN A 442 -14.06 25.84 -25.97
CA ASN A 442 -13.57 25.59 -27.34
C ASN A 442 -12.98 24.18 -27.52
N LEU A 443 -12.47 23.55 -26.45
CA LEU A 443 -11.93 22.19 -26.48
C LEU A 443 -13.00 21.09 -26.45
N LEU A 444 -14.27 21.42 -26.19
CA LEU A 444 -15.38 20.47 -26.23
C LEU A 444 -15.71 20.00 -27.66
N TYR A 445 -15.19 20.71 -28.67
CA TYR A 445 -15.33 20.40 -30.08
C TYR A 445 -14.03 19.84 -30.72
N ASP A 446 -13.02 19.48 -29.90
CA ASP A 446 -11.77 18.88 -30.40
C ASP A 446 -11.99 17.41 -30.84
N ASN A 447 -11.26 16.96 -31.87
CA ASN A 447 -11.34 15.59 -32.38
C ASN A 447 -10.87 14.54 -31.35
N ASN A 448 -10.04 14.94 -30.36
CA ASN A 448 -9.52 14.02 -29.36
C ASN A 448 -10.45 13.94 -28.12
N LYS A 449 -11.25 12.86 -28.05
CA LYS A 449 -12.13 12.53 -26.90
C LYS A 449 -11.45 12.68 -25.52
N SER A 450 -10.14 12.40 -25.41
CA SER A 450 -9.41 12.53 -24.14
C SER A 450 -9.22 13.98 -23.70
N ILE A 451 -9.16 14.93 -24.63
CA ILE A 451 -9.14 16.37 -24.36
C ILE A 451 -10.54 16.82 -23.96
N CYS A 452 -11.58 16.42 -24.70
CA CYS A 452 -12.97 16.77 -24.39
C CYS A 452 -13.37 16.29 -22.98
N VAL A 453 -13.04 15.07 -22.59
CA VAL A 453 -13.32 14.53 -21.24
C VAL A 453 -12.60 15.35 -20.16
N LEU A 454 -11.33 15.73 -20.37
CA LEU A 454 -10.60 16.58 -19.42
C LEU A 454 -11.16 18.01 -19.38
N ALA A 455 -11.67 18.53 -20.49
CA ALA A 455 -12.34 19.82 -20.57
C ALA A 455 -13.70 19.79 -19.84
N PHE A 456 -14.58 18.83 -20.11
CA PHE A 456 -15.85 18.62 -19.38
C PHE A 456 -15.61 18.49 -17.88
N THR A 457 -14.73 17.58 -17.44
CA THR A 457 -14.45 17.38 -16.01
C THR A 457 -13.77 18.59 -15.34
N THR A 458 -13.14 19.49 -16.11
CA THR A 458 -12.70 20.80 -15.59
C THR A 458 -13.87 21.78 -15.48
N LEU A 459 -14.67 21.92 -16.54
CA LEU A 459 -15.82 22.83 -16.60
C LEU A 459 -16.93 22.48 -15.60
N LEU A 460 -17.09 21.21 -15.22
CA LEU A 460 -18.00 20.83 -14.13
C LEU A 460 -17.50 21.36 -12.77
N LYS A 461 -16.18 21.41 -12.54
CA LYS A 461 -15.57 21.90 -11.28
C LYS A 461 -15.52 23.43 -11.20
N THR A 462 -15.52 24.11 -12.34
CA THR A 462 -15.38 25.57 -12.46
C THR A 462 -16.62 26.25 -13.01
N GLY A 463 -17.68 25.50 -13.26
CA GLY A 463 -18.95 25.96 -13.81
C GLY A 463 -19.81 26.66 -12.76
N ASN A 464 -20.71 27.50 -13.23
CA ASN A 464 -21.75 28.12 -12.41
C ASN A 464 -23.05 27.30 -12.52
N GLU A 465 -23.97 27.47 -11.56
CA GLU A 465 -25.27 26.76 -11.51
C GLU A 465 -26.09 26.86 -12.83
N THR A 466 -25.93 27.96 -13.58
CA THR A 466 -26.58 28.19 -14.88
C THR A 466 -25.91 27.53 -16.09
N SER A 467 -24.66 27.06 -15.95
CA SER A 467 -23.91 26.38 -17.00
C SER A 467 -24.03 24.85 -16.94
N ILE A 468 -24.35 24.29 -15.76
CA ILE A 468 -24.46 22.85 -15.51
C ILE A 468 -25.44 22.19 -16.50
N ASP A 469 -26.65 22.74 -16.65
CA ASP A 469 -27.69 22.17 -17.52
C ASP A 469 -27.23 22.09 -18.99
N LYS A 470 -26.45 23.07 -19.46
CA LYS A 470 -25.89 23.10 -20.83
C LYS A 470 -24.78 22.06 -20.99
N LEU A 471 -23.89 21.95 -20.00
CA LEU A 471 -22.78 21.00 -20.01
C LEU A 471 -23.28 19.55 -19.96
N LEU A 472 -24.24 19.22 -19.10
CA LEU A 472 -24.83 17.87 -19.02
C LEU A 472 -25.48 17.45 -20.35
N ASN A 473 -26.21 18.35 -21.00
CA ASN A 473 -26.78 18.09 -22.32
C ASN A 473 -25.72 17.86 -23.41
N GLN A 474 -24.59 18.57 -23.37
CA GLN A 474 -23.47 18.34 -24.29
C GLN A 474 -22.73 17.02 -23.99
N ILE A 475 -22.64 16.62 -22.72
CA ILE A 475 -22.00 15.38 -22.29
C ILE A 475 -22.77 14.15 -22.79
N ASN A 476 -24.11 14.17 -22.83
CA ASN A 476 -24.91 13.04 -23.36
C ASN A 476 -24.46 12.59 -24.75
N ASN A 477 -24.10 13.51 -25.64
CA ASN A 477 -23.59 13.20 -26.99
C ASN A 477 -22.24 12.44 -26.99
N TYR A 478 -21.51 12.47 -25.87
CA TYR A 478 -20.25 11.76 -25.67
C TYR A 478 -20.39 10.50 -24.81
N MET A 479 -21.50 10.34 -24.07
CA MET A 479 -21.80 9.13 -23.30
C MET A 479 -22.15 7.94 -24.19
N THR A 480 -22.62 8.18 -25.43
CA THR A 480 -22.84 7.13 -26.44
C THR A 480 -21.55 6.55 -27.05
N ALA A 481 -20.36 6.98 -26.61
CA ALA A 481 -19.08 6.49 -27.12
C ALA A 481 -18.51 5.28 -26.33
N ASP A 482 -17.99 4.29 -27.05
CA ASP A 482 -17.51 2.96 -26.58
C ASP A 482 -16.45 2.93 -25.44
N ASN A 483 -15.99 4.07 -24.91
CA ASN A 483 -14.92 4.09 -23.91
C ASN A 483 -15.46 4.21 -22.48
N THR A 484 -15.79 3.06 -21.90
CA THR A 484 -16.24 2.86 -20.51
C THR A 484 -15.39 3.62 -19.47
N THR A 485 -14.06 3.63 -19.62
CA THR A 485 -13.14 4.29 -18.66
C THR A 485 -13.26 5.81 -18.63
N PHE A 486 -13.81 6.42 -19.69
CA PHE A 486 -14.13 7.84 -19.72
C PHE A 486 -15.50 8.12 -19.11
N LYS A 487 -16.51 7.29 -19.40
CA LYS A 487 -17.85 7.45 -18.83
C LYS A 487 -17.85 7.33 -17.30
N ILE A 488 -17.11 6.36 -16.74
CA ILE A 488 -16.93 6.20 -15.28
C ILE A 488 -16.36 7.47 -14.62
N LYS A 489 -15.37 8.12 -15.25
CA LYS A 489 -14.82 9.39 -14.74
C LYS A 489 -15.80 10.54 -14.84
N ILE A 490 -16.64 10.58 -15.87
CA ILE A 490 -17.69 11.59 -15.98
C ILE A 490 -18.69 11.40 -14.82
N ILE A 491 -19.12 10.18 -14.53
CA ILE A 491 -19.99 9.87 -13.38
C ILE A 491 -19.36 10.35 -12.06
N GLU A 492 -18.09 10.02 -11.81
CA GLU A 492 -17.42 10.37 -10.56
C GLU A 492 -17.42 11.89 -10.31
N GLU A 493 -17.24 12.70 -11.35
CA GLU A 493 -17.25 14.16 -11.26
C GLU A 493 -18.67 14.75 -11.21
N VAL A 494 -19.61 14.15 -11.94
CA VAL A 494 -21.04 14.51 -11.88
C VAL A 494 -21.64 14.21 -10.50
N LYS A 495 -21.21 13.12 -9.85
CA LYS A 495 -21.50 12.80 -8.45
C LYS A 495 -20.95 13.87 -7.50
N ASN A 496 -19.69 14.28 -7.68
CA ASN A 496 -19.08 15.34 -6.88
C ASN A 496 -19.83 16.68 -7.04
N LEU A 497 -20.38 16.96 -8.23
CA LEU A 497 -21.17 18.16 -8.51
C LEU A 497 -22.45 18.25 -7.67
N CYS A 498 -23.12 17.12 -7.37
CA CYS A 498 -24.30 17.09 -6.49
C CYS A 498 -24.01 17.68 -5.10
N PHE A 499 -22.82 17.43 -4.55
CA PHE A 499 -22.42 17.95 -3.24
C PHE A 499 -22.08 19.44 -3.26
N ILE A 500 -21.72 20.00 -4.42
CA ILE A 500 -21.43 21.42 -4.60
C ILE A 500 -22.72 22.21 -4.91
N TYR A 501 -23.66 21.63 -5.67
CA TYR A 501 -24.92 22.27 -6.07
C TYR A 501 -26.16 21.40 -5.75
N PRO A 502 -26.56 21.27 -4.47
CA PRO A 502 -27.69 20.42 -4.07
C PRO A 502 -29.02 20.76 -4.78
N ASN A 503 -29.26 22.03 -5.11
CA ASN A 503 -30.46 22.49 -5.83
C ASN A 503 -30.64 21.84 -7.21
N LYS A 504 -29.53 21.41 -7.84
CA LYS A 504 -29.50 20.78 -9.16
C LYS A 504 -29.49 19.25 -9.12
N CYS A 505 -29.54 18.65 -7.93
CA CYS A 505 -29.46 17.20 -7.72
C CYS A 505 -30.47 16.41 -8.59
N ASN A 506 -31.73 16.85 -8.71
CA ASN A 506 -32.73 16.18 -9.54
C ASN A 506 -32.37 16.13 -11.04
N ILE A 507 -31.71 17.16 -11.58
CA ILE A 507 -31.27 17.20 -12.98
C ILE A 507 -30.11 16.23 -13.19
N ILE A 508 -29.19 16.17 -12.21
CA ILE A 508 -28.05 15.25 -12.23
C ILE A 508 -28.51 13.80 -12.08
N LEU A 509 -29.45 13.52 -11.18
CA LEU A 509 -30.06 12.20 -11.02
C LEU A 509 -30.76 11.74 -12.31
N ASN A 510 -31.57 12.60 -12.94
CA ASN A 510 -32.18 12.30 -14.25
C ASN A 510 -31.13 12.03 -15.35
N PHE A 511 -29.98 12.72 -15.33
CA PHE A 511 -28.87 12.43 -16.23
C PHE A 511 -28.27 11.04 -15.94
N LEU A 512 -28.02 10.70 -14.68
CA LEU A 512 -27.50 9.38 -14.29
C LEU A 512 -28.46 8.25 -14.63
N SER A 513 -29.77 8.42 -14.39
CA SER A 513 -30.79 7.39 -14.68
C SER A 513 -30.99 7.17 -16.18
N ASN A 514 -30.95 8.22 -17.00
CA ASN A 514 -31.08 8.07 -18.45
C ASN A 514 -29.92 7.24 -19.03
N ASN A 515 -28.68 7.54 -18.63
CA ASN A 515 -27.50 6.79 -19.07
C ASN A 515 -27.42 5.37 -18.44
N LEU A 516 -28.21 5.06 -17.41
CA LEU A 516 -28.24 3.73 -16.79
C LEU A 516 -29.11 2.72 -17.58
N ARG A 517 -30.05 3.22 -18.40
CA ARG A 517 -30.97 2.42 -19.22
C ARG A 517 -30.36 1.89 -20.52
N ASP A 518 -29.28 2.49 -21.00
CA ASP A 518 -28.58 2.06 -22.21
C ASP A 518 -27.82 0.73 -21.99
N ASP A 519 -27.49 0.02 -23.09
CA ASP A 519 -26.74 -1.25 -23.10
C ASP A 519 -25.26 -1.05 -22.70
N GLU A 520 -25.05 -0.75 -21.43
CA GLU A 520 -23.77 -0.39 -20.82
C GLU A 520 -23.12 -1.57 -20.09
N SER A 521 -21.79 -1.49 -19.90
CA SER A 521 -21.05 -2.54 -19.18
C SER A 521 -21.36 -2.57 -17.68
N TYR A 522 -21.26 -3.76 -17.07
CA TYR A 522 -21.41 -3.96 -15.62
C TYR A 522 -20.65 -2.93 -14.78
N GLN A 523 -19.38 -2.66 -15.10
CA GLN A 523 -18.53 -1.70 -14.36
C GLN A 523 -19.08 -0.27 -14.40
N PHE A 524 -19.68 0.13 -15.53
CA PHE A 524 -20.32 1.43 -15.66
C PHE A 524 -21.61 1.48 -14.84
N LYS A 525 -22.54 0.52 -15.05
CA LYS A 525 -23.82 0.47 -14.30
C LYS A 525 -23.57 0.40 -12.79
N ALA A 526 -22.59 -0.38 -12.33
CA ALA A 526 -22.14 -0.42 -10.93
C ALA A 526 -21.70 0.95 -10.39
N SER A 527 -20.81 1.65 -11.13
CA SER A 527 -20.29 2.96 -10.71
C SER A 527 -21.38 4.05 -10.69
N THR A 528 -22.37 3.97 -11.58
CA THR A 528 -23.56 4.83 -11.56
C THR A 528 -24.41 4.58 -10.32
N ILE A 529 -24.70 3.31 -10.00
CA ILE A 529 -25.49 2.91 -8.83
C ILE A 529 -24.79 3.33 -7.54
N ASP A 530 -23.48 3.08 -7.40
CA ASP A 530 -22.69 3.54 -6.24
C ASP A 530 -22.71 5.06 -6.07
N SER A 531 -22.77 5.80 -7.18
CA SER A 531 -22.88 7.25 -7.17
C SER A 531 -24.27 7.72 -6.74
N ILE A 532 -25.34 7.07 -7.22
CA ILE A 532 -26.73 7.36 -6.82
C ILE A 532 -26.92 7.05 -5.32
N ILE A 533 -26.44 5.89 -4.84
CA ILE A 533 -26.49 5.50 -3.43
C ILE A 533 -25.80 6.56 -2.56
N LEU A 534 -24.58 6.98 -2.92
CA LEU A 534 -23.85 8.01 -2.15
C LEU A 534 -24.55 9.38 -2.16
N ILE A 535 -25.25 9.73 -3.25
CA ILE A 535 -26.06 10.94 -3.33
C ILE A 535 -27.23 10.86 -2.34
N ILE A 536 -27.95 9.73 -2.28
CA ILE A 536 -29.09 9.53 -1.36
C ILE A 536 -28.62 9.63 0.09
N THR A 537 -27.53 8.95 0.47
CA THR A 537 -27.02 8.95 1.86
C THR A 537 -26.68 10.36 2.36
N ASN A 538 -26.24 11.26 1.47
CA ASN A 538 -25.79 12.60 1.83
C ASN A 538 -26.85 13.71 1.61
N LEU A 539 -27.88 13.48 0.79
CA LEU A 539 -28.88 14.50 0.40
C LEU A 539 -30.32 13.96 0.51
N PRO A 540 -30.99 14.08 1.68
CA PRO A 540 -32.33 13.52 1.89
C PRO A 540 -33.41 14.14 1.00
N ASN A 541 -33.22 15.37 0.52
CA ASN A 541 -34.17 16.07 -0.36
C ASN A 541 -34.37 15.40 -1.74
N ALA A 542 -33.52 14.44 -2.11
CA ALA A 542 -33.57 13.72 -3.39
C ALA A 542 -33.92 12.22 -3.23
N GLU A 543 -34.31 11.78 -2.03
CA GLU A 543 -34.57 10.37 -1.72
C GLU A 543 -35.74 9.79 -2.56
N GLU A 544 -36.88 10.48 -2.64
CA GLU A 544 -38.05 10.00 -3.43
C GLU A 544 -37.75 9.90 -4.95
N THR A 545 -36.97 10.82 -5.53
CA THR A 545 -36.66 10.81 -6.97
C THR A 545 -35.64 9.74 -7.32
N ALA A 546 -34.60 9.57 -6.49
CA ALA A 546 -33.58 8.56 -6.70
C ALA A 546 -34.09 7.13 -6.45
N ILE A 547 -34.95 6.92 -5.44
CA ILE A 547 -35.63 5.63 -5.21
C ILE A 547 -36.46 5.24 -6.43
N LEU A 548 -37.23 6.17 -7.02
CA LEU A 548 -38.02 5.89 -8.21
C LEU A 548 -37.16 5.46 -9.40
N GLN A 549 -36.02 6.12 -9.63
CA GLN A 549 -35.08 5.77 -10.70
C GLN A 549 -34.43 4.40 -10.49
N LEU A 550 -34.10 4.05 -9.24
CA LEU A 550 -33.61 2.71 -8.90
C LEU A 550 -34.71 1.64 -9.05
N CYS A 551 -35.97 1.96 -8.73
CA CYS A 551 -37.11 1.10 -8.97
C CYS A 551 -37.37 0.86 -10.47
N GLU A 552 -37.22 1.88 -11.33
CA GLU A 552 -37.27 1.70 -12.78
C GLU A 552 -36.09 0.88 -13.31
N PHE A 553 -34.88 1.08 -12.78
CA PHE A 553 -33.69 0.31 -13.18
C PHE A 553 -33.84 -1.19 -12.90
N ILE A 554 -34.45 -1.58 -11.78
CA ILE A 554 -34.70 -3.01 -11.51
C ILE A 554 -35.78 -3.61 -12.41
N GLU A 555 -36.48 -2.85 -13.27
CA GLU A 555 -37.44 -3.46 -14.22
C GLU A 555 -36.77 -4.15 -15.40
N ASP A 556 -35.67 -3.58 -15.90
CA ASP A 556 -34.96 -4.01 -17.11
C ASP A 556 -33.47 -4.37 -16.80
N CYS A 557 -33.18 -4.88 -15.59
CA CYS A 557 -31.81 -5.14 -15.14
C CYS A 557 -31.31 -6.53 -15.56
N GLU A 558 -30.40 -6.58 -16.53
CA GLU A 558 -29.75 -7.83 -17.01
C GLU A 558 -28.76 -8.45 -16.01
N TYR A 559 -28.30 -7.70 -15.01
CA TYR A 559 -27.18 -8.08 -14.16
C TYR A 559 -27.63 -8.46 -12.74
N HIS A 560 -27.82 -9.77 -12.51
CA HIS A 560 -28.23 -10.37 -11.23
C HIS A 560 -27.57 -9.74 -9.99
N ALA A 561 -26.24 -9.56 -9.99
CA ALA A 561 -25.51 -8.97 -8.85
C ALA A 561 -25.81 -7.48 -8.60
N LEU A 562 -26.14 -6.70 -9.64
CA LEU A 562 -26.56 -5.31 -9.47
C LEU A 562 -28.01 -5.24 -8.98
N LEU A 563 -28.87 -6.11 -9.52
CA LEU A 563 -30.26 -6.24 -9.11
C LEU A 563 -30.37 -6.58 -7.61
N LEU A 564 -29.59 -7.56 -7.14
CA LEU A 564 -29.47 -7.94 -5.73
C LEU A 564 -29.10 -6.73 -4.84
N LYS A 565 -28.02 -6.02 -5.22
CA LYS A 565 -27.51 -4.85 -4.49
C LYS A 565 -28.53 -3.70 -4.42
N VAL A 566 -29.26 -3.46 -5.51
CA VAL A 566 -30.29 -2.40 -5.57
C VAL A 566 -31.52 -2.80 -4.76
N ILE A 567 -31.98 -4.05 -4.82
CA ILE A 567 -33.10 -4.55 -3.99
C ILE A 567 -32.79 -4.41 -2.50
N ARG A 568 -31.60 -4.84 -2.05
CA ARG A 568 -31.16 -4.72 -0.65
C ARG A 568 -31.03 -3.27 -0.17
N PHE A 569 -30.63 -2.35 -1.06
CA PHE A 569 -30.63 -0.92 -0.76
C PHE A 569 -32.05 -0.34 -0.65
N LEU A 570 -32.92 -0.65 -1.62
CA LEU A 570 -34.31 -0.21 -1.66
C LEU A 570 -35.10 -0.67 -0.42
N LEU A 571 -34.85 -1.89 0.05
CA LEU A 571 -35.37 -2.48 1.28
C LEU A 571 -35.22 -1.56 2.51
N MET A 572 -34.07 -0.89 2.68
CA MET A 572 -33.82 0.00 3.83
C MET A 572 -34.47 1.38 3.71
N HIS A 573 -34.82 1.80 2.48
CA HIS A 573 -35.23 3.17 2.17
C HIS A 573 -36.72 3.30 1.80
N ILE A 574 -37.32 2.31 1.14
CA ILE A 574 -38.76 2.31 0.81
C ILE A 574 -39.65 2.53 2.05
N PRO A 575 -39.42 1.90 3.22
CA PRO A 575 -40.23 2.13 4.43
C PRO A 575 -40.17 3.56 5.00
N LYS A 576 -39.18 4.37 4.59
CA LYS A 576 -39.04 5.78 5.00
C LYS A 576 -39.80 6.73 4.07
N THR A 577 -40.20 6.26 2.87
CA THR A 577 -40.95 7.08 1.91
C THR A 577 -42.39 7.31 2.35
N LYS A 578 -42.99 8.41 1.89
CA LYS A 578 -44.38 8.77 2.24
C LYS A 578 -45.43 7.77 1.72
N ASN A 579 -45.16 7.09 0.62
CA ASN A 579 -46.09 6.16 -0.05
C ASN A 579 -45.37 4.87 -0.47
N PRO A 580 -45.08 3.93 0.45
CA PRO A 580 -44.33 2.71 0.14
C PRO A 580 -45.04 1.79 -0.88
N SER A 581 -46.37 1.86 -0.97
CA SER A 581 -47.20 1.02 -1.86
C SER A 581 -46.85 1.18 -3.34
N LYS A 582 -46.41 2.37 -3.76
CA LYS A 582 -45.95 2.63 -5.14
C LYS A 582 -44.74 1.76 -5.51
N TYR A 583 -43.83 1.53 -4.58
CA TYR A 583 -42.55 0.88 -4.82
C TYR A 583 -42.62 -0.65 -4.72
N ILE A 584 -43.56 -1.19 -3.93
CA ILE A 584 -43.80 -2.64 -3.77
C ILE A 584 -43.99 -3.35 -5.11
N ARG A 585 -44.71 -2.74 -6.07
CA ARG A 585 -44.96 -3.33 -7.39
C ARG A 585 -43.68 -3.66 -8.16
N TYR A 586 -42.66 -2.81 -8.08
CA TYR A 586 -41.40 -2.99 -8.80
C TYR A 586 -40.62 -4.21 -8.28
N ILE A 587 -40.63 -4.41 -6.95
CA ILE A 587 -40.05 -5.60 -6.31
C ILE A 587 -40.88 -6.86 -6.64
N TYR A 588 -42.21 -6.75 -6.59
CA TYR A 588 -43.10 -7.87 -6.93
C TYR A 588 -42.94 -8.36 -8.38
N ASN A 589 -42.73 -7.46 -9.34
CA ASN A 589 -42.49 -7.84 -10.74
C ASN A 589 -41.26 -8.75 -10.88
N ARG A 590 -40.23 -8.61 -10.03
CA ARG A 590 -39.04 -9.48 -10.00
C ARG A 590 -39.30 -10.85 -9.39
N LEU A 591 -40.20 -10.94 -8.41
CA LEU A 591 -40.55 -12.22 -7.74
C LEU A 591 -41.09 -13.28 -8.70
N LEU A 592 -41.60 -12.89 -9.87
CA LEU A 592 -42.19 -13.79 -10.85
C LEU A 592 -41.28 -14.10 -12.05
N LEU A 593 -40.21 -13.32 -12.27
CA LEU A 593 -39.44 -13.32 -13.52
C LEU A 593 -37.99 -13.76 -13.36
N GLU A 594 -37.45 -13.72 -12.14
CA GLU A 594 -36.02 -13.91 -11.87
C GLU A 594 -35.67 -15.28 -11.25
N ASN A 595 -34.37 -15.54 -11.06
CA ASN A 595 -33.85 -16.76 -10.43
C ASN A 595 -34.23 -16.90 -8.93
N SER A 596 -34.00 -18.07 -8.32
CA SER A 596 -34.34 -18.33 -6.92
C SER A 596 -33.68 -17.34 -5.93
N THR A 597 -32.40 -17.01 -6.10
CA THR A 597 -31.68 -16.10 -5.20
C THR A 597 -32.26 -14.67 -5.20
N ILE A 598 -32.58 -14.11 -6.36
CA ILE A 598 -33.26 -12.79 -6.43
C ILE A 598 -34.68 -12.87 -5.86
N ARG A 599 -35.39 -13.98 -6.05
CA ARG A 599 -36.74 -14.18 -5.49
C ARG A 599 -36.71 -14.27 -3.96
N ILE A 600 -35.69 -14.90 -3.38
CA ILE A 600 -35.42 -14.90 -1.94
C ILE A 600 -35.16 -13.48 -1.42
N ASP A 601 -34.26 -12.71 -2.03
CA ASP A 601 -33.99 -11.32 -1.60
C ASP A 601 -35.18 -10.38 -1.81
N GLY A 602 -35.96 -10.55 -2.87
CA GLY A 602 -37.22 -9.82 -3.08
C GLY A 602 -38.28 -10.16 -2.04
N MET A 603 -38.36 -11.43 -1.60
CA MET A 603 -39.26 -11.89 -0.54
C MET A 603 -38.84 -11.30 0.81
N TYR A 604 -37.54 -11.30 1.14
CA TYR A 604 -37.00 -10.59 2.31
C TYR A 604 -37.33 -9.10 2.27
N ALA A 605 -37.18 -8.46 1.10
CA ALA A 605 -37.49 -7.05 0.91
C ALA A 605 -38.97 -6.73 1.20
N LEU A 606 -39.90 -7.51 0.63
CA LEU A 606 -41.33 -7.36 0.91
C LEU A 606 -41.67 -7.64 2.38
N PHE A 607 -41.14 -8.71 2.97
CA PHE A 607 -41.42 -9.07 4.37
C PHE A 607 -41.02 -7.94 5.34
N TYR A 608 -39.83 -7.34 5.19
CA TYR A 608 -39.40 -6.23 6.03
C TYR A 608 -40.25 -4.96 5.82
N ILE A 609 -40.64 -4.65 4.58
CA ILE A 609 -41.57 -3.55 4.29
C ILE A 609 -42.90 -3.79 5.02
N ALA A 610 -43.43 -5.01 5.01
CA ALA A 610 -44.65 -5.38 5.74
C ALA A 610 -44.51 -5.27 7.27
N LEU A 611 -43.32 -5.55 7.82
CA LEU A 611 -43.05 -5.43 9.25
C LEU A 611 -43.01 -3.97 9.74
N LYS A 612 -42.49 -3.05 8.90
CA LYS A 612 -42.37 -1.60 9.21
C LYS A 612 -43.64 -0.81 8.85
N CYS A 613 -44.32 -1.16 7.77
CA CYS A 613 -45.48 -0.45 7.24
C CYS A 613 -46.76 -1.30 7.40
N ALA A 614 -47.43 -1.16 8.54
CA ALA A 614 -48.60 -1.98 8.90
C ALA A 614 -49.74 -1.95 7.87
N GLU A 615 -49.98 -0.82 7.21
CA GLU A 615 -51.05 -0.67 6.20
C GLU A 615 -50.86 -1.62 5.00
N ASN A 616 -49.62 -1.81 4.53
CA ASN A 616 -49.31 -2.64 3.36
C ASN A 616 -49.15 -4.13 3.71
N SER A 617 -49.23 -4.50 4.99
CA SER A 617 -48.97 -5.87 5.46
C SER A 617 -49.95 -6.89 4.87
N LYS A 618 -51.23 -6.52 4.74
CA LYS A 618 -52.28 -7.40 4.19
C LYS A 618 -52.09 -7.63 2.68
N ASP A 619 -51.69 -6.60 1.94
CA ASP A 619 -51.37 -6.72 0.51
C ASP A 619 -50.14 -7.60 0.29
N ILE A 620 -49.06 -7.38 1.07
CA ILE A 620 -47.83 -8.18 0.96
C ILE A 620 -48.09 -9.66 1.34
N LEU A 621 -48.93 -9.94 2.34
CA LEU A 621 -49.36 -11.30 2.66
C LEU A 621 -50.06 -11.97 1.46
N VAL A 622 -50.85 -11.22 0.69
CA VAL A 622 -51.47 -11.73 -0.53
C VAL A 622 -50.43 -12.06 -1.59
N LEU A 623 -49.46 -11.16 -1.83
CA LEU A 623 -48.37 -11.35 -2.81
C LEU A 623 -47.47 -12.55 -2.46
N LEU A 624 -47.20 -12.80 -1.17
CA LEU A 624 -46.40 -13.93 -0.72
C LEU A 624 -47.07 -15.30 -0.95
N ASN A 625 -48.41 -15.38 -1.09
CA ASN A 625 -49.08 -16.66 -1.41
C ASN A 625 -48.56 -17.26 -2.73
N CYS A 626 -48.17 -16.43 -3.69
CA CYS A 626 -47.69 -16.89 -4.99
C CYS A 626 -46.39 -17.71 -4.89
N LEU A 627 -45.56 -17.45 -3.88
CA LEU A 627 -44.28 -18.13 -3.65
C LEU A 627 -44.40 -19.38 -2.76
N LEU A 628 -45.58 -19.65 -2.16
CA LEU A 628 -45.81 -20.87 -1.37
C LEU A 628 -45.80 -22.15 -2.24
N ALA A 629 -46.05 -21.99 -3.54
CA ALA A 629 -46.06 -23.05 -4.54
C ALA A 629 -44.89 -22.94 -5.53
N ASP A 630 -43.77 -22.35 -5.11
CA ASP A 630 -42.60 -22.16 -5.97
C ASP A 630 -42.03 -23.49 -6.52
N ASN A 631 -41.27 -23.42 -7.61
CA ASN A 631 -40.54 -24.59 -8.10
C ASN A 631 -39.30 -24.89 -7.24
N ASP A 632 -38.70 -23.85 -6.65
CA ASP A 632 -37.49 -23.93 -5.84
C ASP A 632 -37.83 -24.18 -4.36
N ASP A 633 -37.24 -25.23 -3.78
CA ASP A 633 -37.54 -25.65 -2.40
C ASP A 633 -37.09 -24.61 -1.36
N GLU A 634 -36.01 -23.88 -1.62
CA GLU A 634 -35.45 -22.93 -0.67
C GLU A 634 -36.27 -21.63 -0.63
N VAL A 635 -36.75 -21.17 -1.81
CA VAL A 635 -37.76 -20.10 -1.91
C VAL A 635 -39.03 -20.51 -1.18
N ARG A 636 -39.51 -21.74 -1.42
CA ARG A 636 -40.77 -22.28 -0.87
C ARG A 636 -40.75 -22.35 0.66
N ASP A 637 -39.70 -22.91 1.24
CA ASP A 637 -39.58 -23.11 2.69
C ASP A 637 -39.42 -21.79 3.45
N ARG A 638 -38.60 -20.86 2.92
CA ARG A 638 -38.47 -19.51 3.48
C ARG A 638 -39.77 -18.71 3.35
N THR A 639 -40.48 -18.83 2.22
CA THR A 639 -41.78 -18.18 2.03
C THR A 639 -42.80 -18.71 3.03
N ASN A 640 -42.90 -20.03 3.21
CA ASN A 640 -43.78 -20.65 4.21
C ASN A 640 -43.53 -20.02 5.59
N PHE A 641 -42.28 -19.97 6.04
CA PHE A 641 -41.92 -19.39 7.34
C PHE A 641 -42.33 -17.92 7.47
N PHE A 642 -41.96 -17.05 6.52
CA PHE A 642 -42.31 -15.62 6.59
C PHE A 642 -43.82 -15.37 6.42
N TYR A 643 -44.52 -16.19 5.65
CA TYR A 643 -45.96 -16.12 5.51
C TYR A 643 -46.68 -16.44 6.82
N TYR A 644 -46.27 -17.49 7.55
CA TYR A 644 -46.81 -17.79 8.88
C TYR A 644 -46.52 -16.65 9.86
N MET A 645 -45.28 -16.17 9.95
CA MET A 645 -44.92 -15.04 10.84
C MET A 645 -45.73 -13.78 10.54
N LEU A 646 -45.89 -13.41 9.26
CA LEU A 646 -46.67 -12.23 8.88
C LEU A 646 -48.16 -12.41 9.18
N LYS A 647 -48.70 -13.62 8.97
CA LYS A 647 -50.09 -13.98 9.26
C LYS A 647 -50.39 -13.95 10.76
N GLU A 648 -49.46 -14.35 11.61
CA GLU A 648 -49.60 -14.22 13.06
C GLU A 648 -49.51 -12.77 13.51
N LYS A 649 -48.52 -12.01 13.05
CA LYS A 649 -48.43 -10.57 13.36
C LYS A 649 -49.67 -9.79 12.90
N ILE A 650 -50.27 -10.14 11.77
CA ILE A 650 -51.54 -9.55 11.31
C ILE A 650 -52.71 -9.95 12.21
N LYS A 651 -52.77 -11.21 12.70
CA LYS A 651 -53.76 -11.60 13.72
C LYS A 651 -53.56 -10.80 15.02
N GLU A 652 -52.33 -10.64 15.49
CA GLU A 652 -52.00 -9.87 16.71
C GLU A 652 -52.41 -8.39 16.58
N LEU A 653 -52.14 -7.78 15.42
CA LEU A 653 -52.60 -6.43 15.07
C LEU A 653 -54.13 -6.34 15.01
N ASP A 654 -54.80 -7.33 14.43
CA ASP A 654 -56.27 -7.39 14.39
C ASP A 654 -56.88 -7.71 15.78
N THR A 655 -56.18 -8.41 16.68
CA THR A 655 -56.64 -8.66 18.07
C THR A 655 -56.36 -7.50 19.00
N SER A 656 -55.25 -6.79 18.86
CA SER A 656 -54.96 -5.58 19.66
C SER A 656 -55.89 -4.44 19.26
N ASN A 657 -56.20 -4.27 17.98
CA ASN A 657 -57.28 -3.37 17.53
C ASN A 657 -58.66 -3.78 18.08
N LYS A 658 -58.95 -5.07 18.26
CA LYS A 658 -60.18 -5.57 18.91
C LYS A 658 -60.19 -5.40 20.43
N GLN A 659 -59.05 -5.53 21.11
CA GLN A 659 -58.95 -5.25 22.54
C GLN A 659 -59.14 -3.75 22.83
N ILE A 660 -58.62 -2.88 21.97
CA ILE A 660 -58.86 -1.43 22.06
C ILE A 660 -60.35 -1.11 21.84
N SER A 661 -61.07 -1.79 20.94
CA SER A 661 -62.54 -1.61 20.86
C SER A 661 -63.28 -2.16 22.06
N ASN A 662 -62.87 -3.30 22.62
CA ASN A 662 -63.57 -3.95 23.73
C ASN A 662 -63.31 -3.26 25.09
N GLU A 663 -62.13 -2.65 25.31
CA GLU A 663 -61.84 -1.85 26.52
C GLU A 663 -62.72 -0.61 26.67
N TYR A 664 -63.35 -0.15 25.58
CA TYR A 664 -64.36 0.92 25.60
C TYR A 664 -65.78 0.40 25.91
N GLU A 665 -66.06 -0.89 25.72
CA GLU A 665 -67.37 -1.49 26.00
C GLU A 665 -67.43 -2.18 27.38
N GLU A 666 -66.35 -2.83 27.84
CA GLU A 666 -66.34 -3.55 29.13
C GLU A 666 -66.30 -2.64 30.37
N LYS A 667 -65.99 -1.34 30.23
CA LYS A 667 -66.02 -0.38 31.37
C LYS A 667 -67.43 0.08 31.77
N LEU A 668 -68.49 -0.45 31.15
CA LEU A 668 -69.87 0.01 31.34
C LEU A 668 -70.84 -1.00 32.01
N GLN A 669 -70.47 -2.28 32.22
CA GLN A 669 -71.39 -3.28 32.81
C GLN A 669 -70.73 -4.28 33.77
N ASN A 670 -71.10 -4.16 35.06
CA ASN A 670 -71.06 -5.19 36.13
C ASN A 670 -69.66 -5.68 36.58
N ASN A 671 -69.20 -5.58 37.84
CA ASN A 671 -69.88 -5.50 39.13
C ASN A 671 -70.85 -6.66 39.42
N GLU A 672 -70.33 -7.87 39.68
CA GLU A 672 -70.45 -8.59 40.97
C GLU A 672 -69.95 -10.06 40.92
N ASN A 673 -69.06 -10.41 41.87
CA ASN A 673 -68.97 -11.67 42.64
C ASN A 673 -68.95 -13.10 42.01
N ILE A 674 -67.83 -13.79 42.32
CA ILE A 674 -67.74 -15.12 42.98
C ILE A 674 -67.69 -16.44 42.13
N ASN A 675 -66.54 -17.11 42.31
CA ASN A 675 -66.20 -18.55 42.33
C ASN A 675 -66.35 -19.51 41.12
N GLU A 676 -65.16 -19.95 40.69
CA GLU A 676 -64.69 -21.35 40.57
C GLU A 676 -65.28 -22.38 39.57
N HIS A 677 -64.32 -23.16 39.04
CA HIS A 677 -64.44 -24.50 38.47
C HIS A 677 -65.24 -24.68 37.17
N ASN A 678 -64.49 -24.91 36.07
CA ASN A 678 -64.90 -25.87 35.04
C ASN A 678 -63.69 -26.59 34.45
N ASN A 679 -63.81 -27.91 34.33
CA ASN A 679 -62.76 -28.80 33.83
C ASN A 679 -63.47 -29.90 33.00
N ILE A 680 -63.19 -29.99 31.69
CA ILE A 680 -63.48 -31.09 30.74
C ILE A 680 -62.81 -30.65 29.42
N HIS A 681 -61.66 -31.21 29.03
CA HIS A 681 -61.39 -32.51 28.41
C HIS A 681 -61.35 -32.50 26.87
N TYR A 682 -60.18 -32.86 26.35
CA TYR A 682 -59.75 -33.00 24.96
C TYR A 682 -60.55 -33.99 24.10
N SER A 683 -60.46 -33.84 22.77
CA SER A 683 -60.07 -34.98 21.91
C SER A 683 -59.33 -34.59 20.61
N ASN A 684 -58.01 -34.81 20.62
CA ASN A 684 -57.13 -35.29 19.54
C ASN A 684 -57.14 -34.63 18.14
N ASN A 685 -55.96 -34.10 17.77
CA ASN A 685 -55.20 -34.65 16.63
C ASN A 685 -53.67 -34.52 16.87
N ASN A 686 -53.13 -35.53 17.55
CA ASN A 686 -51.82 -35.52 18.19
C ASN A 686 -50.66 -35.75 17.20
N LEU A 687 -50.28 -34.72 16.45
CA LEU A 687 -48.98 -34.67 15.76
C LEU A 687 -48.42 -33.25 15.63
N ILE A 688 -49.30 -32.23 15.58
CA ILE A 688 -48.92 -30.82 15.49
C ILE A 688 -48.49 -30.26 16.86
N ASP A 689 -49.17 -30.65 17.93
CA ASP A 689 -48.85 -30.17 19.29
C ASP A 689 -47.45 -30.61 19.76
N GLN A 690 -46.97 -31.80 19.34
CA GLN A 690 -45.61 -32.27 19.63
C GLN A 690 -44.49 -31.50 18.92
N LEU A 691 -44.83 -30.67 17.92
CA LEU A 691 -43.89 -29.74 17.27
C LEU A 691 -44.00 -28.31 17.83
N LEU A 692 -44.97 -28.05 18.72
CA LEU A 692 -45.25 -26.73 19.29
C LEU A 692 -44.94 -26.62 20.79
N GLU A 693 -44.63 -27.72 21.49
CA GLU A 693 -44.29 -27.73 22.92
C GLU A 693 -42.86 -27.27 23.29
N TYR A 694 -42.07 -26.74 22.34
CA TYR A 694 -40.76 -26.11 22.61
C TYR A 694 -40.75 -24.61 22.26
N ASP A 695 -41.25 -23.80 23.22
CA ASP A 695 -41.09 -22.35 23.41
C ASP A 695 -40.68 -21.49 22.20
N GLN A 696 -41.66 -20.88 21.51
CA GLN A 696 -41.42 -20.09 20.28
C GLN A 696 -41.50 -18.55 20.38
N ASN A 697 -41.97 -17.95 21.48
CA ASN A 697 -42.26 -16.50 21.50
C ASN A 697 -41.04 -15.58 21.71
N THR A 698 -39.86 -16.09 22.06
CA THR A 698 -38.63 -15.28 22.27
C THR A 698 -37.63 -15.31 21.12
N ASN A 699 -37.72 -16.31 20.22
CA ASN A 699 -36.78 -16.48 19.12
C ASN A 699 -37.11 -15.62 17.88
N ILE A 700 -38.36 -15.17 17.74
CA ILE A 700 -38.82 -14.37 16.60
C ILE A 700 -38.15 -13.00 16.60
N ASP A 701 -38.17 -12.28 17.72
CA ASP A 701 -37.54 -10.96 17.85
C ASP A 701 -36.00 -11.02 17.75
N GLN A 702 -35.38 -12.08 18.27
CA GLN A 702 -33.93 -12.30 18.11
C GLN A 702 -33.57 -12.58 16.65
N LEU A 703 -34.32 -13.44 15.96
CA LEU A 703 -34.12 -13.69 14.53
C LEU A 703 -34.35 -12.43 13.68
N LEU A 704 -35.38 -11.63 13.97
CA LEU A 704 -35.59 -10.31 13.37
C LEU A 704 -34.40 -9.36 13.63
N TYR A 705 -33.86 -9.35 14.86
CA TYR A 705 -32.72 -8.53 15.24
C TYR A 705 -31.43 -8.96 14.51
N PHE A 706 -31.20 -10.26 14.32
CA PHE A 706 -30.06 -10.77 13.54
C PHE A 706 -30.23 -10.50 12.04
N ILE A 707 -31.42 -10.68 11.48
CA ILE A 707 -31.74 -10.30 10.09
C ILE A 707 -31.50 -8.79 9.89
N SER A 708 -32.04 -7.94 10.77
CA SER A 708 -31.86 -6.48 10.69
C SER A 708 -30.38 -6.06 10.84
N ASN A 709 -29.62 -6.68 11.75
CA ASN A 709 -28.19 -6.39 11.92
C ASN A 709 -27.35 -6.84 10.71
N HIS A 710 -27.64 -8.00 10.14
CA HIS A 710 -26.91 -8.52 8.98
C HIS A 710 -27.14 -7.65 7.75
N ILE A 711 -28.39 -7.19 7.55
CA ILE A 711 -28.77 -6.25 6.49
C ILE A 711 -28.09 -4.88 6.70
N GLU A 712 -27.96 -4.40 7.94
CA GLU A 712 -27.31 -3.11 8.26
C GLU A 712 -25.78 -3.13 8.19
N LYS A 713 -25.12 -4.28 8.41
CA LYS A 713 -23.65 -4.38 8.50
C LYS A 713 -23.00 -4.89 7.22
N ASP A 714 -23.57 -5.91 6.59
CA ASP A 714 -22.90 -6.67 5.52
C ASP A 714 -23.81 -6.79 4.27
N PRO A 715 -24.06 -5.69 3.54
CA PRO A 715 -25.01 -5.66 2.41
C PRO A 715 -24.60 -6.52 1.20
N LYS A 716 -23.38 -7.07 1.19
CA LYS A 716 -22.82 -7.90 0.10
C LYS A 716 -22.96 -9.40 0.31
N GLU A 717 -23.13 -9.89 1.54
CA GLU A 717 -23.16 -11.32 1.84
C GLU A 717 -24.59 -11.87 1.85
N GLU A 718 -24.76 -13.17 1.64
CA GLU A 718 -26.07 -13.83 1.69
C GLU A 718 -26.43 -14.25 3.11
N PHE A 719 -27.70 -14.05 3.51
CA PHE A 719 -28.13 -14.33 4.88
C PHE A 719 -28.21 -15.85 5.15
N SER A 720 -27.20 -16.40 5.82
CA SER A 720 -27.15 -17.82 6.18
C SER A 720 -28.06 -18.14 7.37
N TYR A 721 -29.25 -18.68 7.09
CA TYR A 721 -30.23 -19.10 8.09
C TYR A 721 -29.71 -20.21 9.02
N GLN A 722 -28.89 -21.14 8.50
CA GLN A 722 -28.31 -22.24 9.29
C GLN A 722 -27.52 -21.73 10.50
N HIS A 723 -26.67 -20.72 10.29
CA HIS A 723 -25.68 -20.30 11.28
C HIS A 723 -26.32 -19.49 12.43
N VAL A 724 -27.37 -18.72 12.13
CA VAL A 724 -28.17 -18.02 13.16
C VAL A 724 -29.01 -19.03 13.96
N LYS A 725 -29.51 -20.10 13.32
CA LYS A 725 -30.24 -21.18 14.00
C LYS A 725 -29.37 -21.91 15.02
N GLU A 726 -28.09 -22.16 14.71
CA GLU A 726 -27.12 -22.72 15.67
C GLU A 726 -26.90 -21.79 16.87
N GLN A 727 -26.75 -20.49 16.64
CA GLN A 727 -26.59 -19.50 17.72
C GLN A 727 -27.83 -19.41 18.62
N ILE A 728 -29.03 -19.46 18.04
CA ILE A 728 -30.32 -19.49 18.77
C ILE A 728 -30.47 -20.77 19.61
N ILE A 729 -30.02 -21.92 19.11
CA ILE A 729 -30.03 -23.16 19.90
C ILE A 729 -29.08 -23.02 21.11
N THR A 730 -27.90 -22.43 20.94
CA THR A 730 -26.97 -22.20 22.07
C THR A 730 -27.42 -21.15 23.09
N SER A 731 -28.39 -20.27 22.77
CA SER A 731 -28.94 -19.30 23.74
C SER A 731 -30.12 -19.84 24.54
N ASN A 732 -30.87 -20.82 24.04
CA ASN A 732 -32.06 -21.35 24.73
C ASN A 732 -31.73 -22.31 25.89
N ASP A 733 -30.60 -23.03 25.85
CA ASP A 733 -30.19 -23.94 26.95
C ASP A 733 -29.76 -23.23 28.25
N LEU A 734 -29.73 -21.89 28.28
CA LEU A 734 -29.31 -21.09 29.43
C LEU A 734 -30.45 -20.51 30.28
N ASN A 735 -31.70 -20.58 29.81
CA ASN A 735 -32.82 -19.83 30.39
C ASN A 735 -33.74 -20.65 31.32
N ASN A 736 -33.17 -21.48 32.21
CA ASN A 736 -33.97 -22.08 33.30
C ASN A 736 -33.20 -22.37 34.61
N LYS A 737 -32.59 -21.33 35.22
CA LYS A 737 -32.78 -20.95 36.65
C LYS A 737 -31.89 -19.79 37.10
N ASP A 738 -32.52 -18.64 37.25
CA ASP A 738 -32.32 -17.59 38.28
C ASP A 738 -30.89 -17.15 38.69
N TYR A 739 -30.48 -16.01 38.12
CA TYR A 739 -30.04 -14.78 38.83
C TYR A 739 -29.59 -14.97 40.31
N VAL A 740 -28.34 -14.70 40.73
CA VAL A 740 -27.53 -13.48 40.55
C VAL A 740 -26.02 -13.76 40.80
N SER A 741 -25.13 -12.94 40.22
CA SER A 741 -23.69 -12.74 40.56
C SER A 741 -22.63 -13.80 40.19
N SER A 742 -22.04 -13.59 39.00
CA SER A 742 -20.58 -13.47 38.76
C SER A 742 -19.55 -14.42 39.43
N PRO A 743 -18.97 -15.38 38.69
CA PRO A 743 -17.66 -16.00 38.95
C PRO A 743 -16.55 -15.35 38.08
N PHE A 744 -15.28 -15.16 38.44
CA PHE A 744 -14.43 -15.64 39.54
C PHE A 744 -14.18 -17.16 39.66
N ILE A 745 -12.96 -17.56 39.28
CA ILE A 745 -12.14 -18.71 39.75
C ILE A 745 -12.77 -20.12 39.63
N ASN A 746 -12.36 -21.02 38.73
CA ASN A 746 -11.05 -21.70 38.57
C ASN A 746 -10.81 -22.88 39.55
N LYS A 747 -10.15 -23.95 39.05
CA LYS A 747 -9.56 -25.14 39.72
C LYS A 747 -10.48 -26.37 39.91
N LYS A 748 -10.24 -27.48 39.18
CA LYS A 748 -9.27 -28.61 39.44
C LYS A 748 -9.88 -29.63 40.42
N ASN A 749 -9.70 -30.96 40.35
CA ASN A 749 -8.72 -31.90 39.75
C ASN A 749 -9.41 -33.33 39.84
N LYS A 750 -8.99 -34.47 39.27
CA LYS A 750 -7.74 -34.95 38.63
C LYS A 750 -7.97 -36.33 37.93
N THR A 751 -6.97 -36.74 37.13
CA THR A 751 -6.51 -38.14 36.83
C THR A 751 -7.36 -39.03 35.91
N SER A 752 -6.79 -39.81 34.96
CA SER A 752 -5.35 -40.05 34.63
C SER A 752 -5.10 -40.86 33.33
N TYR A 753 -3.91 -40.64 32.70
CA TYR A 753 -3.18 -41.49 31.72
C TYR A 753 -3.85 -41.74 30.34
N ASN A 754 -3.14 -41.85 29.18
CA ASN A 754 -1.70 -41.94 28.89
C ASN A 754 -1.33 -41.41 27.47
N GLU A 755 -0.07 -40.95 27.28
CA GLU A 755 0.90 -41.13 26.16
C GLU A 755 0.46 -41.29 24.67
N ILE A 756 1.22 -40.96 23.60
CA ILE A 756 2.36 -40.06 23.23
C ILE A 756 2.44 -40.05 21.65
N PRO A 757 2.98 -39.00 20.96
CA PRO A 757 3.00 -38.89 19.49
C PRO A 757 4.39 -39.13 18.84
N ASN A 758 4.49 -39.06 17.48
CA ASN A 758 5.68 -38.67 16.67
C ASN A 758 5.28 -38.53 15.16
N LEU A 759 5.68 -37.49 14.37
CA LEU A 759 7.01 -37.11 13.83
C LEU A 759 7.53 -38.13 12.77
N THR A 760 8.12 -37.81 11.59
CA THR A 760 8.92 -36.68 11.02
C THR A 760 8.71 -36.57 9.48
N ASN A 761 8.89 -35.48 8.70
CA ASN A 761 9.84 -34.35 8.64
C ASN A 761 11.10 -34.56 7.74
N THR A 762 11.72 -33.45 7.29
CA THR A 762 13.01 -33.25 6.55
C THR A 762 12.98 -33.22 5.01
N ASN A 763 13.74 -32.41 4.25
CA ASN A 763 14.46 -31.11 4.38
C ASN A 763 15.61 -31.10 3.35
N SER A 764 15.93 -29.96 2.71
CA SER A 764 17.33 -29.48 2.58
C SER A 764 17.43 -28.02 2.10
N ILE A 765 18.52 -27.34 2.48
CA ILE A 765 18.70 -25.88 2.50
C ILE A 765 20.08 -25.51 1.92
N SER A 766 20.23 -24.32 1.32
CA SER A 766 21.52 -23.60 1.38
C SER A 766 21.36 -22.07 1.44
N ASN A 767 22.23 -21.42 2.22
CA ASN A 767 22.07 -20.05 2.73
C ASN A 767 22.77 -18.97 1.90
N ILE A 768 22.22 -17.75 1.87
CA ILE A 768 23.01 -16.49 1.89
C ILE A 768 22.33 -15.45 2.80
N ASN A 769 23.05 -14.94 3.80
CA ASN A 769 22.59 -13.86 4.67
C ASN A 769 22.97 -12.47 4.11
N LYS A 770 21.99 -11.57 4.01
CA LYS A 770 22.19 -10.12 3.85
C LYS A 770 21.40 -9.35 4.91
N TYR A 771 21.93 -8.20 5.31
CA TYR A 771 21.33 -7.29 6.29
C TYR A 771 19.99 -6.75 5.79
N ILE A 772 19.02 -6.62 6.71
CA ILE A 772 17.67 -6.10 6.43
C ILE A 772 17.67 -4.60 6.68
N ASP A 773 17.50 -3.81 5.61
CA ASP A 773 17.16 -2.39 5.74
C ASP A 773 15.69 -2.26 6.17
N LEU A 774 15.44 -1.66 7.33
CA LEU A 774 14.11 -1.36 7.83
C LEU A 774 13.52 -0.12 7.14
N THR A 775 13.02 -0.29 5.91
CA THR A 775 11.93 0.55 5.40
C THR A 775 10.63 -0.22 5.55
N PRO A 776 9.65 0.24 6.34
CA PRO A 776 8.34 -0.40 6.37
C PRO A 776 7.71 -0.27 4.98
N ASP A 777 7.23 -1.39 4.43
CA ASP A 777 6.62 -1.42 3.10
C ASP A 777 5.44 -0.44 3.07
N THR A 778 5.41 0.47 2.09
CA THR A 778 4.32 1.45 2.01
C THR A 778 2.96 0.80 1.72
N LEU A 779 2.96 -0.45 1.23
CA LEU A 779 1.75 -1.29 1.14
C LEU A 779 1.21 -1.65 2.53
N TYR A 780 2.07 -2.07 3.47
CA TYR A 780 1.68 -2.44 4.82
C TYR A 780 0.96 -1.27 5.51
N ILE A 781 1.57 -0.08 5.54
CA ILE A 781 0.99 1.09 6.23
C ILE A 781 -0.35 1.50 5.61
N ASN A 782 -0.49 1.45 4.27
CA ASN A 782 -1.75 1.78 3.62
C ASN A 782 -2.85 0.78 3.98
N ASN A 783 -2.57 -0.53 3.85
CA ASN A 783 -3.53 -1.60 4.12
C ASN A 783 -3.88 -1.72 5.61
N MET A 784 -2.93 -1.41 6.51
CA MET A 784 -3.12 -1.46 7.96
C MET A 784 -3.61 -0.15 8.60
N SER A 785 -3.68 0.96 7.86
CA SER A 785 -4.02 2.28 8.42
C SER A 785 -5.26 2.27 9.34
N LYS A 786 -6.37 1.71 8.85
CA LYS A 786 -7.62 1.52 9.62
C LYS A 786 -7.42 0.78 10.94
N TYR A 787 -6.60 -0.28 10.93
CA TYR A 787 -6.38 -1.16 12.07
C TYR A 787 -5.34 -0.62 13.06
N ILE A 788 -4.36 0.14 12.58
CA ILE A 788 -3.37 0.85 13.39
C ILE A 788 -4.07 1.85 14.30
N ASP A 789 -4.99 2.65 13.73
CA ASP A 789 -5.77 3.63 14.49
C ASP A 789 -6.77 2.93 15.44
N MET A 790 -7.45 1.88 14.98
CA MET A 790 -8.48 1.17 15.77
C MET A 790 -7.91 0.46 17.01
N TYR A 791 -6.73 -0.15 16.91
CA TYR A 791 -6.09 -0.87 18.04
C TYR A 791 -4.97 -0.09 18.74
N ASN A 792 -4.77 1.19 18.41
CA ASN A 792 -3.67 2.02 18.91
C ASN A 792 -2.30 1.32 18.78
N LEU A 793 -2.02 0.75 17.60
CA LEU A 793 -0.73 0.12 17.32
C LEU A 793 0.36 1.20 17.33
N SER A 794 1.28 1.13 18.30
CA SER A 794 2.39 2.06 18.47
C SER A 794 3.41 1.94 17.32
N ASN A 795 4.61 2.54 17.45
CA ASN A 795 5.71 2.23 16.53
C ASN A 795 5.96 0.72 16.45
N ILE A 796 6.30 0.24 15.24
CA ILE A 796 6.77 -1.13 15.00
C ILE A 796 8.16 -1.25 15.63
N ASN A 797 8.38 -2.30 16.42
CA ASN A 797 9.67 -2.58 17.06
C ASN A 797 10.55 -3.44 16.14
N ILE A 798 10.04 -4.58 15.67
CA ILE A 798 10.82 -5.56 14.90
C ILE A 798 9.99 -6.07 13.72
N ILE A 799 10.65 -6.32 12.58
CA ILE A 799 10.05 -6.96 11.39
C ILE A 799 10.91 -8.17 11.05
N ASN A 800 10.32 -9.37 11.06
CA ASN A 800 11.08 -10.61 10.82
C ASN A 800 11.17 -10.89 9.31
N LYS A 801 12.12 -11.74 8.92
CA LYS A 801 12.21 -12.24 7.54
C LYS A 801 10.93 -13.01 7.18
N SER A 802 10.59 -13.03 5.90
CA SER A 802 9.51 -13.86 5.38
C SER A 802 9.90 -15.34 5.45
N ILE A 803 8.97 -16.17 5.92
CA ILE A 803 9.12 -17.62 6.13
C ILE A 803 8.11 -18.33 5.21
N PRO A 804 8.53 -19.24 4.32
CA PRO A 804 7.60 -20.07 3.56
C PRO A 804 6.87 -21.03 4.50
N LEU A 805 5.55 -21.10 4.40
CA LEU A 805 4.71 -22.06 5.13
C LEU A 805 4.22 -23.21 4.23
N THR A 806 4.49 -23.16 2.93
CA THR A 806 4.23 -24.23 1.97
C THR A 806 5.47 -24.47 1.12
N GLU A 807 5.49 -25.58 0.40
CA GLU A 807 6.56 -25.86 -0.57
C GLU A 807 6.45 -24.96 -1.82
N SER A 808 7.53 -24.82 -2.58
CA SER A 808 7.57 -23.97 -3.78
C SER A 808 6.77 -24.49 -4.97
N GLU A 809 6.42 -25.79 -4.94
CA GLU A 809 5.68 -26.49 -5.99
C GLU A 809 4.22 -26.77 -5.57
N ALA A 810 3.77 -26.18 -4.45
CA ALA A 810 2.40 -26.31 -3.96
C ALA A 810 1.38 -25.55 -4.83
N GLU A 811 0.14 -26.05 -4.85
CA GLU A 811 -1.04 -25.43 -5.48
C GLU A 811 -1.24 -23.96 -5.05
N TYR A 812 -0.96 -23.68 -3.78
CA TYR A 812 -0.97 -22.34 -3.22
C TYR A 812 0.33 -22.11 -2.45
N THR A 813 1.14 -21.15 -2.88
CA THR A 813 2.37 -20.80 -2.16
C THR A 813 2.10 -19.70 -1.14
N VAL A 814 2.45 -19.97 0.13
CA VAL A 814 2.12 -19.11 1.27
C VAL A 814 3.38 -18.72 2.03
N PHE A 815 3.55 -17.43 2.26
CA PHE A 815 4.68 -16.85 2.98
C PHE A 815 4.19 -16.02 4.17
N LEU A 816 4.76 -16.24 5.35
CA LEU A 816 4.46 -15.53 6.58
C LEU A 816 5.55 -14.50 6.91
N LYS A 817 5.14 -13.27 7.22
CA LYS A 817 6.02 -12.20 7.75
C LYS A 817 5.41 -11.66 9.06
N LYS A 818 6.24 -11.48 10.08
CA LYS A 818 5.81 -11.06 11.43
C LYS A 818 6.22 -9.60 11.70
N PHE A 819 5.28 -8.77 12.16
CA PHE A 819 5.50 -7.39 12.59
C PHE A 819 5.20 -7.25 14.08
N ILE A 820 6.23 -6.94 14.87
CA ILE A 820 6.19 -6.97 16.34
C ILE A 820 6.02 -5.55 16.88
N TYR A 821 5.00 -5.38 17.72
CA TYR A 821 4.73 -4.18 18.50
C TYR A 821 4.87 -4.48 20.01
N ASN A 822 4.69 -3.47 20.86
CA ASN A 822 4.85 -3.60 22.32
C ASN A 822 3.91 -4.62 22.99
N GLN A 823 2.66 -4.73 22.51
CA GLN A 823 1.63 -5.63 23.06
C GLN A 823 0.88 -6.44 21.98
N HIS A 824 1.23 -6.22 20.71
CA HIS A 824 0.52 -6.77 19.55
C HIS A 824 1.52 -7.36 18.56
N LEU A 825 1.05 -8.34 17.78
CA LEU A 825 1.80 -8.98 16.69
C LEU A 825 0.90 -9.00 15.47
N VAL A 826 1.34 -8.42 14.35
CA VAL A 826 0.62 -8.51 13.08
C VAL A 826 1.34 -9.55 12.21
N LEU A 827 0.56 -10.49 11.68
CA LEU A 827 1.00 -11.56 10.81
C LEU A 827 0.53 -11.23 9.39
N GLU A 828 1.47 -11.07 8.45
CA GLU A 828 1.19 -10.91 7.02
C GLU A 828 1.39 -12.25 6.32
N PHE A 829 0.32 -12.79 5.76
CA PHE A 829 0.30 -13.96 4.89
C PHE A 829 0.26 -13.47 3.44
N THR A 830 1.37 -13.60 2.71
CA THR A 830 1.37 -13.42 1.25
C THR A 830 0.99 -14.76 0.62
N ILE A 831 -0.11 -14.78 -0.13
CA ILE A 831 -0.70 -15.99 -0.71
C ILE A 831 -0.68 -15.84 -2.24
N HIS A 832 -0.23 -16.88 -2.92
CA HIS A 832 -0.06 -16.90 -4.37
C HIS A 832 -0.64 -18.18 -4.96
N ASN A 833 -1.66 -18.01 -5.79
CA ASN A 833 -2.33 -19.09 -6.52
C ASN A 833 -1.51 -19.51 -7.75
N THR A 834 -1.04 -20.76 -7.78
CA THR A 834 -0.27 -21.34 -8.89
C THR A 834 -1.14 -22.08 -9.91
N LEU A 835 -2.44 -22.24 -9.64
CA LEU A 835 -3.39 -22.91 -10.53
C LEU A 835 -4.03 -21.90 -11.49
N SER A 836 -3.94 -22.16 -12.80
CA SER A 836 -4.43 -21.25 -13.85
C SER A 836 -5.92 -21.35 -14.14
N GLU A 837 -6.57 -22.42 -13.70
CA GLU A 837 -7.97 -22.77 -14.01
C GLU A 837 -8.92 -22.44 -12.84
N GLN A 838 -8.41 -21.86 -11.76
CA GLN A 838 -9.15 -21.60 -10.53
C GLN A 838 -8.92 -20.17 -10.01
N ILE A 839 -9.99 -19.55 -9.51
CA ILE A 839 -9.98 -18.29 -8.77
C ILE A 839 -10.40 -18.63 -7.33
N LEU A 840 -9.59 -18.26 -6.33
CA LEU A 840 -9.96 -18.45 -4.93
C LEU A 840 -10.70 -17.21 -4.45
N SER A 841 -11.97 -17.36 -4.10
CA SER A 841 -12.83 -16.26 -3.64
C SER A 841 -13.13 -16.36 -2.15
N ASN A 842 -13.40 -15.22 -1.51
CA ASN A 842 -13.64 -15.09 -0.06
C ASN A 842 -12.59 -15.80 0.82
N LEU A 843 -11.31 -15.70 0.45
CA LEU A 843 -10.23 -16.42 1.10
C LEU A 843 -9.95 -15.84 2.50
N ASN A 844 -9.99 -16.72 3.50
CA ASN A 844 -9.77 -16.46 4.91
C ASN A 844 -8.69 -17.41 5.48
N VAL A 845 -8.01 -17.00 6.55
CA VAL A 845 -7.02 -17.82 7.27
C VAL A 845 -7.59 -18.22 8.63
N GLN A 846 -7.89 -19.50 8.82
CA GLN A 846 -8.20 -20.06 10.12
C GLN A 846 -6.90 -20.38 10.88
N MET A 847 -6.92 -20.12 12.19
CA MET A 847 -5.76 -20.23 13.07
C MET A 847 -6.21 -20.80 14.40
N HIS A 848 -5.64 -21.94 14.79
CA HIS A 848 -6.00 -22.64 16.02
C HIS A 848 -4.76 -22.89 16.87
N SER A 849 -4.91 -22.74 18.18
CA SER A 849 -3.87 -23.01 19.17
C SER A 849 -4.50 -23.50 20.46
N SER A 850 -3.86 -24.45 21.12
CA SER A 850 -4.24 -24.95 22.45
C SER A 850 -3.72 -24.06 23.59
N GLU A 851 -2.90 -23.05 23.29
CA GLU A 851 -2.29 -22.17 24.28
C GLU A 851 -2.93 -20.76 24.27
N ASN A 852 -3.19 -20.22 25.45
CA ASN A 852 -3.87 -18.93 25.62
C ASN A 852 -2.89 -17.78 25.96
N LYS A 853 -1.73 -17.68 25.28
CA LYS A 853 -0.79 -16.54 25.46
C LYS A 853 -1.12 -15.38 24.53
N TRP A 854 -1.67 -15.69 23.36
CA TRP A 854 -2.07 -14.74 22.32
C TRP A 854 -3.56 -14.87 22.00
N THR A 855 -4.26 -13.74 21.87
CA THR A 855 -5.65 -13.66 21.40
C THR A 855 -5.68 -13.09 19.99
N ILE A 856 -6.46 -13.69 19.10
CA ILE A 856 -6.77 -13.10 17.78
C ILE A 856 -7.77 -11.96 18.00
N LEU A 857 -7.42 -10.76 17.54
CA LEU A 857 -8.31 -9.60 17.56
C LEU A 857 -9.11 -9.50 16.25
N GLU A 858 -8.43 -9.61 15.11
CA GLU A 858 -9.04 -9.41 13.80
C GLU A 858 -8.26 -10.16 12.70
N LYS A 859 -8.95 -10.43 11.59
CA LYS A 859 -8.43 -11.07 10.39
C LYS A 859 -8.99 -10.32 9.18
N THR A 860 -8.16 -10.06 8.17
CA THR A 860 -8.66 -9.62 6.86
C THR A 860 -9.02 -10.83 5.99
N THR A 861 -9.80 -10.60 4.94
CA THR A 861 -10.11 -11.58 3.89
C THR A 861 -9.58 -11.09 2.54
N ILE A 862 -9.53 -11.98 1.55
CA ILE A 862 -9.23 -11.65 0.14
C ILE A 862 -10.46 -12.00 -0.70
N ASP A 863 -11.07 -11.00 -1.34
CA ASP A 863 -12.28 -11.15 -2.15
C ASP A 863 -12.09 -12.15 -3.30
N ASN A 864 -11.01 -12.00 -4.10
CA ASN A 864 -10.67 -12.86 -5.24
C ASN A 864 -9.16 -12.91 -5.48
N LEU A 865 -8.58 -14.11 -5.51
CA LEU A 865 -7.17 -14.41 -5.78
C LEU A 865 -7.01 -15.12 -7.14
N TYR A 866 -6.67 -14.34 -8.16
CA TYR A 866 -6.44 -14.85 -9.52
C TYR A 866 -5.05 -15.48 -9.66
N TYR A 867 -4.93 -16.43 -10.59
CA TYR A 867 -3.66 -17.05 -11.00
C TYR A 867 -2.52 -16.04 -11.15
N ASN A 868 -1.36 -16.36 -10.55
CA ASN A 868 -0.15 -15.54 -10.59
C ASN A 868 -0.27 -14.10 -10.06
N THR A 869 -1.36 -13.75 -9.34
CA THR A 869 -1.51 -12.45 -8.66
C THR A 869 -1.37 -12.61 -7.15
N PRO A 870 -0.16 -12.51 -6.57
CA PRO A 870 0.01 -12.64 -5.12
C PRO A 870 -0.69 -11.51 -4.37
N GLN A 871 -1.44 -11.84 -3.31
CA GLN A 871 -2.10 -10.87 -2.44
C GLN A 871 -1.75 -11.12 -0.96
N GLN A 872 -2.06 -10.15 -0.11
CA GLN A 872 -1.70 -10.13 1.30
C GLN A 872 -2.95 -10.21 2.17
N LEU A 873 -2.94 -11.14 3.11
CA LEU A 873 -3.94 -11.29 4.17
C LEU A 873 -3.26 -11.05 5.52
N TYR A 874 -3.95 -10.40 6.45
CA TYR A 874 -3.38 -10.05 7.74
C TYR A 874 -4.17 -10.59 8.93
N VAL A 875 -3.47 -11.02 9.97
CA VAL A 875 -4.06 -11.42 11.26
C VAL A 875 -3.41 -10.62 12.39
N ILE A 876 -4.23 -10.01 13.23
CA ILE A 876 -3.78 -9.19 14.36
C ILE A 876 -3.93 -10.01 15.65
N LEU A 877 -2.82 -10.25 16.33
CA LEU A 877 -2.77 -10.89 17.64
C LEU A 877 -2.46 -9.87 18.74
N LYS A 878 -3.14 -10.00 19.88
CA LYS A 878 -2.80 -9.32 21.13
C LYS A 878 -2.18 -10.30 22.11
N LYS A 879 -1.15 -9.87 22.82
CA LYS A 879 -0.55 -10.64 23.90
C LYS A 879 -1.39 -10.49 25.17
N ASN A 880 -1.77 -11.60 25.80
CA ASN A 880 -2.64 -11.58 26.99
C ASN A 880 -1.94 -11.04 28.25
N ILE A 881 -0.60 -11.13 28.29
CA ILE A 881 0.24 -10.67 29.40
C ILE A 881 1.26 -9.67 28.83
N PRO A 882 1.17 -8.37 29.13
CA PRO A 882 2.13 -7.38 28.63
C PRO A 882 3.53 -7.63 29.22
N PHE A 883 4.58 -7.18 28.55
CA PHE A 883 5.92 -7.16 29.14
C PHE A 883 5.98 -6.12 30.26
N GLU A 884 6.56 -6.48 31.40
CA GLU A 884 6.78 -5.54 32.51
C GLU A 884 7.81 -4.49 32.10
N LYS A 885 7.46 -3.20 32.19
CA LYS A 885 8.42 -2.11 32.06
C LYS A 885 9.21 -1.97 33.35
N THR A 886 10.53 -2.05 33.26
CA THR A 886 11.41 -1.72 34.39
C THR A 886 11.47 -0.21 34.56
N ASP A 887 10.62 0.35 35.41
CA ASP A 887 10.62 1.78 35.72
C ASP A 887 11.88 2.20 36.49
N THR A 888 12.92 2.61 35.76
CA THR A 888 14.07 3.31 36.35
C THR A 888 13.73 4.78 36.54
N HIS A 889 13.06 5.12 37.65
CA HIS A 889 13.30 6.30 38.51
C HIS A 889 12.11 6.58 39.45
N ASN A 890 12.15 6.02 40.66
CA ASN A 890 11.66 6.71 41.86
C ASN A 890 12.17 6.02 43.15
N HIS A 891 13.38 6.39 43.56
CA HIS A 891 13.81 6.24 44.95
C HIS A 891 13.94 7.63 45.56
N ASN A 892 12.90 8.03 46.30
CA ASN A 892 13.01 9.00 47.38
C ASN A 892 11.95 8.68 48.43
N ASN A 893 12.39 8.70 49.69
CA ASN A 893 11.61 8.77 50.92
C ASN A 893 10.83 7.50 51.37
N ASN A 894 11.50 6.75 52.24
CA ASN A 894 11.15 6.65 53.66
C ASN A 894 9.70 6.41 54.12
N ASP A 895 9.61 5.38 54.97
CA ASP A 895 8.88 5.32 56.23
C ASP A 895 7.39 4.93 56.28
N THR A 896 7.23 3.78 56.93
CA THR A 896 6.13 3.34 57.82
C THR A 896 4.84 2.75 57.25
N ASN A 897 4.62 1.49 57.68
CA ASN A 897 3.36 0.85 58.04
C ASN A 897 2.27 0.73 56.96
N ASP A 898 2.10 -0.48 56.43
CA ASP A 898 1.07 -1.34 57.01
C ASP A 898 1.33 -2.84 56.78
N GLN A 899 0.92 -3.66 57.75
CA GLN A 899 0.90 -5.12 57.63
C GLN A 899 -0.40 -5.60 56.98
N ASN A 900 -0.38 -6.84 56.47
CA ASN A 900 -1.51 -7.62 55.97
C ASN A 900 -1.93 -7.40 54.50
N ASN A 901 -1.21 -8.07 53.59
CA ASN A 901 -1.87 -8.94 52.61
C ASN A 901 -0.89 -9.97 52.00
N HIS A 902 -0.62 -11.05 52.74
CA HIS A 902 -0.13 -12.28 52.12
C HIS A 902 -1.32 -13.02 51.48
N ASN A 903 -1.48 -12.92 50.17
CA ASN A 903 -1.87 -14.05 49.31
C ASN A 903 -1.83 -13.71 47.82
N LEU A 904 -1.21 -14.59 47.02
CA LEU A 904 -1.32 -14.70 45.56
C LEU A 904 -0.72 -13.57 44.69
N GLN A 905 0.53 -13.19 44.97
CA GLN A 905 1.43 -12.71 43.91
C GLN A 905 1.76 -13.89 42.97
N ASN A 906 0.88 -14.19 42.01
CA ASN A 906 1.26 -15.03 40.89
C ASN A 906 2.34 -14.26 40.11
N ASN A 907 3.60 -14.71 40.13
CA ASN A 907 4.60 -14.30 39.14
C ASN A 907 4.13 -14.82 37.77
N VAL A 908 3.29 -14.02 37.11
CA VAL A 908 2.85 -14.31 35.75
C VAL A 908 4.00 -13.96 34.83
N ASP A 909 4.68 -14.99 34.36
CA ASP A 909 5.90 -14.90 33.56
C ASP A 909 5.65 -14.12 32.25
N SER A 910 5.99 -12.84 32.28
CA SER A 910 5.74 -11.92 31.17
C SER A 910 6.61 -12.19 29.95
N PHE A 911 7.61 -13.09 30.03
CA PHE A 911 8.47 -13.47 28.90
C PHE A 911 8.03 -14.77 28.21
N ALA A 912 7.03 -15.48 28.74
CA ALA A 912 6.48 -16.70 28.16
C ALA A 912 5.63 -16.44 26.89
N VAL A 913 6.28 -16.08 25.78
CA VAL A 913 5.65 -15.79 24.48
C VAL A 913 5.46 -17.01 23.58
N ASN A 914 6.18 -18.11 23.83
CA ASN A 914 6.24 -19.25 22.92
C ASN A 914 4.84 -19.86 22.72
N GLN A 915 4.33 -19.93 21.49
CA GLN A 915 3.00 -20.49 21.19
C GLN A 915 2.97 -21.00 19.74
N ASN A 916 2.44 -22.21 19.54
CA ASN A 916 2.29 -22.83 18.22
C ASN A 916 0.87 -22.64 17.67
N PHE A 917 0.76 -22.36 16.38
CA PHE A 917 -0.52 -22.22 15.66
C PHE A 917 -0.59 -23.20 14.48
N GLN A 918 -1.69 -23.95 14.42
CA GLN A 918 -2.14 -24.65 13.22
C GLN A 918 -2.87 -23.65 12.31
N ILE A 919 -2.70 -23.78 11.00
CA ILE A 919 -3.26 -22.86 10.00
C ILE A 919 -3.95 -23.66 8.88
N SER A 920 -5.13 -23.20 8.48
CA SER A 920 -5.76 -23.57 7.20
C SER A 920 -6.25 -22.32 6.46
N LEU A 921 -6.17 -22.34 5.14
CA LEU A 921 -6.95 -21.44 4.29
C LEU A 921 -8.36 -22.02 4.16
N HIS A 922 -9.36 -21.15 4.10
CA HIS A 922 -10.72 -21.50 3.70
C HIS A 922 -11.13 -20.52 2.61
N PHE A 923 -11.65 -21.03 1.49
CA PHE A 923 -12.02 -20.25 0.32
C PHE A 923 -13.11 -20.96 -0.50
N LEU A 924 -13.71 -20.22 -1.43
CA LEU A 924 -14.60 -20.75 -2.47
C LEU A 924 -13.81 -20.84 -3.77
N VAL A 925 -13.61 -22.04 -4.30
CA VAL A 925 -12.97 -22.28 -5.60
C VAL A 925 -13.99 -22.02 -6.71
N LYS A 926 -13.64 -21.13 -7.65
CA LYS A 926 -14.45 -20.80 -8.83
C LYS A 926 -13.66 -21.08 -10.10
N GLU A 927 -14.26 -21.70 -11.10
CA GLU A 927 -13.62 -21.83 -12.42
C GLU A 927 -13.64 -20.50 -13.19
N ASN A 928 -14.70 -19.69 -13.01
CA ASN A 928 -14.91 -18.41 -13.70
C ASN A 928 -15.62 -17.39 -12.79
N GLU A 929 -15.58 -16.09 -13.14
CA GLU A 929 -16.22 -15.01 -12.35
C GLU A 929 -17.76 -15.14 -12.20
N HIS A 930 -18.40 -16.00 -13.01
CA HIS A 930 -19.85 -16.27 -12.99
C HIS A 930 -20.24 -17.55 -12.24
N ASP A 931 -19.26 -18.33 -11.78
CA ASP A 931 -19.48 -19.55 -11.00
C ASP A 931 -19.81 -19.17 -9.54
N GLU A 932 -20.71 -19.90 -8.88
CA GLU A 932 -20.99 -19.73 -7.45
C GLU A 932 -19.81 -20.24 -6.61
N GLY A 933 -19.15 -21.29 -7.10
CA GLY A 933 -17.95 -21.89 -6.52
C GLY A 933 -18.22 -22.84 -5.36
N PHE A 934 -17.28 -23.75 -5.11
CA PHE A 934 -17.38 -24.76 -4.05
C PHE A 934 -16.44 -24.45 -2.87
N PRO A 935 -16.89 -24.63 -1.61
CA PRO A 935 -16.06 -24.36 -0.44
C PRO A 935 -14.99 -25.42 -0.28
N ASP A 936 -13.75 -24.99 -0.12
CA ASP A 936 -12.59 -25.84 0.06
C ASP A 936 -11.67 -25.28 1.16
N SER A 937 -10.80 -26.13 1.71
CA SER A 937 -9.88 -25.78 2.79
C SER A 937 -8.50 -26.39 2.59
N TYR A 938 -7.49 -25.53 2.54
CA TYR A 938 -6.10 -25.92 2.31
C TYR A 938 -5.29 -25.82 3.61
N SER A 939 -4.78 -26.96 4.09
CA SER A 939 -3.95 -26.99 5.30
C SER A 939 -2.52 -26.51 5.03
N ILE A 940 -2.01 -25.63 5.89
CA ILE A 940 -0.67 -25.01 5.76
C ILE A 940 0.22 -25.51 6.91
N ASN A 941 1.56 -25.52 6.73
CA ASN A 941 2.47 -25.85 7.82
C ASN A 941 2.27 -24.91 9.03
N PRO A 942 2.22 -25.45 10.26
CA PRO A 942 2.09 -24.65 11.46
C PRO A 942 3.32 -23.77 11.67
N PHE A 943 3.14 -22.64 12.35
CA PHE A 943 4.25 -21.79 12.81
C PHE A 943 4.22 -21.59 14.31
N SER A 944 5.38 -21.26 14.87
CA SER A 944 5.53 -20.86 16.26
C SER A 944 5.87 -19.38 16.37
N ILE A 945 5.28 -18.71 17.36
CA ILE A 945 5.85 -17.51 17.96
C ILE A 945 6.88 -18.00 18.98
N GLN A 946 8.06 -17.40 19.04
CA GLN A 946 9.11 -17.72 20.01
C GLN A 946 9.75 -16.46 20.59
N ILE A 947 10.41 -16.56 21.75
CA ILE A 947 11.12 -15.42 22.37
C ILE A 947 12.20 -14.81 21.46
N VAL A 948 12.82 -15.64 20.61
CA VAL A 948 13.83 -15.21 19.62
C VAL A 948 13.25 -14.35 18.49
N ASP A 949 11.94 -14.40 18.24
CA ASP A 949 11.30 -13.46 17.31
C ASP A 949 11.42 -12.00 17.80
N PHE A 950 11.48 -11.79 19.13
CA PHE A 950 11.52 -10.47 19.78
C PHE A 950 12.96 -9.94 19.96
N ILE A 951 13.94 -10.62 19.38
CA ILE A 951 15.36 -10.30 19.47
C ILE A 951 15.87 -9.83 18.12
N ASN A 952 16.62 -8.74 18.11
CA ASN A 952 17.24 -8.17 16.92
C ASN A 952 18.79 -8.17 17.09
N PRO A 953 19.58 -8.72 16.16
CA PRO A 953 21.04 -8.75 16.27
C PRO A 953 21.63 -7.33 16.31
N LYS A 954 22.54 -7.09 17.26
CA LYS A 954 23.14 -5.77 17.49
C LYS A 954 24.65 -5.85 17.46
N ILE A 955 25.26 -5.28 16.43
CA ILE A 955 26.72 -5.18 16.30
C ILE A 955 27.25 -4.22 17.38
N LEU A 956 28.17 -4.71 18.22
CA LEU A 956 28.96 -3.90 19.14
C LEU A 956 30.33 -3.58 18.52
N ARG A 957 30.97 -2.49 18.97
CA ARG A 957 32.34 -2.15 18.59
C ARG A 957 33.33 -3.11 19.24
N HIS A 958 34.53 -3.20 18.65
CA HIS A 958 35.59 -4.07 19.17
C HIS A 958 35.90 -3.78 20.65
N GLY A 959 35.81 -4.80 21.51
CA GLY A 959 36.02 -4.70 22.95
C GLY A 959 34.87 -4.09 23.77
N GLU A 960 33.84 -3.50 23.14
CA GLU A 960 32.66 -2.92 23.82
C GLU A 960 31.85 -4.00 24.57
N PHE A 961 31.80 -5.22 24.02
CA PHE A 961 31.13 -6.38 24.62
C PHE A 961 31.56 -6.60 26.08
N LYS A 962 32.86 -6.52 26.39
CA LYS A 962 33.37 -6.78 27.74
C LYS A 962 32.87 -5.72 28.74
N HIS A 963 32.86 -4.45 28.34
CA HIS A 963 32.41 -3.35 29.20
C HIS A 963 30.91 -3.47 29.53
N ILE A 964 30.08 -3.85 28.56
CA ILE A 964 28.63 -4.06 28.78
C ILE A 964 28.40 -5.35 29.58
N TRP A 965 29.14 -6.42 29.30
CA TRP A 965 29.06 -7.67 30.06
C TRP A 965 29.35 -7.47 31.55
N ASP A 966 30.42 -6.72 31.86
CA ASP A 966 30.86 -6.50 33.23
C ASP A 966 29.91 -5.51 33.97
N SER A 967 29.39 -4.47 33.31
CA SER A 967 28.37 -3.58 33.91
C SER A 967 27.04 -4.29 34.17
N MET A 968 26.67 -5.28 33.36
CA MET A 968 25.48 -6.11 33.57
C MET A 968 25.55 -7.01 34.81
N HIS A 969 26.74 -7.22 35.40
CA HIS A 969 26.87 -8.08 36.59
C HIS A 969 25.99 -7.59 37.75
N ASN A 970 25.80 -6.27 37.86
CA ASN A 970 24.99 -5.62 38.89
C ASN A 970 23.51 -6.02 38.89
N TYR A 971 22.97 -6.56 37.79
CA TYR A 971 21.57 -6.98 37.70
C TYR A 971 21.31 -8.41 38.21
N ASN A 972 22.34 -9.19 38.56
CA ASN A 972 22.24 -10.59 39.02
C ASN A 972 21.40 -11.53 38.12
N ALA A 973 21.25 -11.18 36.85
CA ALA A 973 20.47 -11.88 35.85
C ALA A 973 21.35 -12.72 34.91
N GLU A 974 22.25 -13.54 35.48
CA GLU A 974 23.09 -14.49 34.75
C GLU A 974 22.48 -15.89 34.80
N VAL A 975 22.36 -16.53 33.64
CA VAL A 975 21.84 -17.90 33.50
C VAL A 975 22.86 -18.72 32.71
N VAL A 976 23.14 -19.95 33.13
CA VAL A 976 24.10 -20.85 32.49
C VAL A 976 23.41 -22.17 32.16
N SER A 977 23.39 -22.54 30.88
CA SER A 977 22.85 -23.81 30.39
C SER A 977 23.90 -24.60 29.62
N LYS A 978 23.67 -25.92 29.51
CA LYS A 978 24.49 -26.84 28.72
C LYS A 978 23.60 -27.67 27.81
N PHE A 979 23.96 -27.74 26.53
CA PHE A 979 23.20 -28.43 25.50
C PHE A 979 24.10 -29.39 24.72
N SER A 980 23.52 -30.45 24.17
CA SER A 980 24.18 -31.34 23.21
C SER A 980 23.62 -31.02 21.82
N LEU A 981 24.44 -30.47 20.94
CA LEU A 981 24.02 -30.06 19.60
C LEU A 981 24.42 -31.12 18.56
N ASN A 982 23.46 -31.49 17.73
CA ASN A 982 23.60 -32.54 16.70
C ASN A 982 24.29 -32.01 15.41
N PHE A 983 25.45 -31.35 15.55
CA PHE A 983 26.26 -30.87 14.43
C PHE A 983 27.55 -31.68 14.28
N GLN A 984 27.95 -31.96 13.03
CA GLN A 984 29.15 -32.73 12.70
C GLN A 984 30.44 -31.91 12.84
N ASN A 985 30.35 -30.58 12.68
CA ASN A 985 31.49 -29.65 12.75
C ASN A 985 31.11 -28.40 13.55
N ILE A 986 32.05 -27.87 14.34
CA ILE A 986 31.89 -26.64 15.12
C ILE A 986 31.46 -25.47 14.22
N GLN A 987 31.98 -25.33 12.99
CA GLN A 987 31.55 -24.25 12.09
C GLN A 987 30.06 -24.32 11.73
N GLN A 988 29.48 -25.54 11.63
CA GLN A 988 28.03 -25.69 11.44
C GLN A 988 27.25 -25.34 12.71
N ALA A 989 27.78 -25.72 13.89
CA ALA A 989 27.20 -25.35 15.18
C ALA A 989 27.20 -23.82 15.41
N VAL A 990 28.27 -23.13 15.01
CA VAL A 990 28.38 -21.66 15.02
C VAL A 990 27.28 -21.01 14.19
N VAL A 991 27.12 -21.44 12.93
CA VAL A 991 26.08 -20.89 12.03
C VAL A 991 24.68 -21.25 12.51
N GLY A 992 24.47 -22.47 13.02
CA GLY A 992 23.22 -22.91 13.62
C GLY A 992 22.83 -22.05 14.83
N LEU A 993 23.73 -21.86 15.78
CA LEU A 993 23.49 -21.08 17.00
C LEU A 993 23.16 -19.61 16.71
N LEU A 994 23.86 -19.00 15.76
CA LEU A 994 23.58 -17.62 15.30
C LEU A 994 22.17 -17.51 14.68
N ASN A 995 21.77 -18.48 13.87
CA ASN A 995 20.45 -18.51 13.24
C ASN A 995 19.33 -18.77 14.26
N THR A 996 19.51 -19.69 15.21
CA THR A 996 18.48 -20.04 16.21
C THR A 996 18.24 -18.91 17.22
N LEU A 997 19.30 -18.27 17.74
CA LEU A 997 19.16 -17.19 18.73
C LEU A 997 18.89 -15.81 18.12
N ASN A 998 18.98 -15.68 16.78
CA ASN A 998 18.92 -14.40 16.05
C ASN A 998 19.90 -13.34 16.61
N MET A 999 21.15 -13.74 16.89
CA MET A 999 22.21 -12.89 17.45
C MET A 999 23.37 -12.71 16.46
N VAL A 1000 24.21 -11.70 16.68
CA VAL A 1000 25.46 -11.52 15.92
C VAL A 1000 26.68 -11.85 16.78
N ALA A 1001 27.72 -12.42 16.18
CA ALA A 1001 29.00 -12.62 16.83
C ALA A 1001 29.78 -11.29 16.97
N CYS A 1002 30.33 -11.04 18.16
CA CYS A 1002 31.30 -9.97 18.40
C CYS A 1002 32.73 -10.45 18.10
N ASP A 1003 33.64 -9.47 17.91
CA ASP A 1003 35.09 -9.67 17.91
C ASP A 1003 35.60 -10.79 16.97
N GLN A 1004 34.97 -10.97 15.80
CA GLN A 1004 35.28 -11.98 14.78
C GLN A 1004 35.16 -13.45 15.28
N THR A 1005 34.36 -13.68 16.33
CA THR A 1005 34.12 -15.02 16.89
C THR A 1005 33.16 -15.90 16.07
N ASP A 1006 32.77 -15.46 14.87
CA ASP A 1006 32.08 -16.23 13.83
C ASP A 1006 33.02 -17.13 13.00
N TYR A 1007 34.31 -16.82 12.99
CA TYR A 1007 35.34 -17.62 12.31
C TYR A 1007 35.91 -18.70 13.24
N VAL A 1008 35.87 -19.97 12.81
CA VAL A 1008 36.47 -21.10 13.51
C VAL A 1008 37.79 -21.49 12.85
N GLU A 1009 38.85 -21.67 13.64
CA GLU A 1009 40.14 -22.16 13.13
C GLU A 1009 40.05 -23.61 12.61
N ASN A 1010 40.73 -23.90 11.50
CA ASN A 1010 40.74 -25.23 10.91
C ASN A 1010 41.29 -26.27 11.89
N ASN A 1011 40.54 -27.36 12.10
CA ASN A 1011 40.83 -28.47 13.02
C ASN A 1011 40.79 -28.13 14.54
N SER A 1012 40.14 -27.04 14.96
CA SER A 1012 39.91 -26.83 16.40
C SER A 1012 38.86 -27.81 16.96
N ASN A 1013 39.10 -28.31 18.18
CA ASN A 1013 38.14 -29.13 18.92
C ASN A 1013 37.30 -28.30 19.91
N ASN A 1014 37.63 -27.02 20.07
CA ASN A 1014 36.95 -26.07 20.94
C ASN A 1014 36.88 -24.69 20.29
N HIS A 1015 35.78 -23.97 20.53
CA HIS A 1015 35.59 -22.60 20.05
C HIS A 1015 34.80 -21.79 21.06
N ASN A 1016 35.13 -20.51 21.22
CA ASN A 1016 34.44 -19.60 22.15
C ASN A 1016 33.84 -18.43 21.36
N MET A 1017 32.56 -18.16 21.60
CA MET A 1017 31.81 -17.10 20.94
C MET A 1017 31.30 -16.06 21.93
N LEU A 1018 31.26 -14.81 21.46
CA LEU A 1018 30.61 -13.69 22.14
C LEU A 1018 29.43 -13.26 21.26
N LEU A 1019 28.21 -13.30 21.78
CA LEU A 1019 26.98 -13.04 21.02
C LEU A 1019 26.25 -11.82 21.57
N SER A 1020 25.79 -10.91 20.71
CA SER A 1020 25.09 -9.69 21.10
C SER A 1020 23.79 -9.44 20.34
N ALA A 1021 22.78 -8.96 21.07
CA ALA A 1021 21.48 -8.62 20.54
C ALA A 1021 20.78 -7.56 21.39
N GLN A 1022 19.64 -7.06 20.91
CA GLN A 1022 18.70 -6.26 21.69
C GLN A 1022 17.29 -6.88 21.63
N PHE A 1023 16.66 -7.03 22.80
CA PHE A 1023 15.26 -7.42 22.94
C PHE A 1023 14.38 -6.17 22.84
N LEU A 1024 13.39 -6.22 21.93
CA LEU A 1024 12.52 -5.10 21.54
C LEU A 1024 13.28 -3.80 21.14
N ASN A 1025 14.52 -3.92 20.64
CA ASN A 1025 15.48 -2.83 20.38
C ASN A 1025 15.94 -1.98 21.60
N ASP A 1026 15.32 -2.14 22.77
CA ASP A 1026 15.63 -1.33 23.97
C ASP A 1026 16.68 -1.99 24.87
N THR A 1027 16.48 -3.26 25.23
CA THR A 1027 17.29 -3.93 26.27
C THR A 1027 18.35 -4.84 25.67
N TYR A 1028 19.61 -4.68 26.07
CA TYR A 1028 20.70 -5.54 25.61
C TYR A 1028 20.59 -6.96 26.19
N VAL A 1029 20.82 -7.95 25.34
CA VAL A 1029 21.04 -9.34 25.71
C VAL A 1029 22.39 -9.78 25.17
N LEU A 1030 23.24 -10.31 26.04
CA LEU A 1030 24.57 -10.80 25.69
C LEU A 1030 24.69 -12.27 26.07
N CYS A 1031 25.34 -13.08 25.23
CA CYS A 1031 25.71 -14.45 25.56
C CYS A 1031 27.21 -14.70 25.38
N LYS A 1032 27.77 -15.57 26.24
CA LYS A 1032 29.07 -16.21 26.05
C LYS A 1032 28.83 -17.69 25.81
N ALA A 1033 29.21 -18.18 24.64
CA ALA A 1033 29.07 -19.60 24.27
C ALA A 1033 30.45 -20.25 24.15
N SER A 1034 30.56 -21.50 24.60
CA SER A 1034 31.74 -22.34 24.50
C SER A 1034 31.32 -23.68 23.90
N LEU A 1035 31.83 -23.96 22.70
CA LEU A 1035 31.54 -25.14 21.90
C LEU A 1035 32.71 -26.11 22.01
N ILE A 1036 32.45 -27.39 22.24
CA ILE A 1036 33.46 -28.45 22.33
C ILE A 1036 32.98 -29.66 21.53
N LEU A 1037 33.81 -30.16 20.61
CA LEU A 1037 33.48 -31.36 19.83
C LEU A 1037 33.88 -32.62 20.61
N SER A 1038 32.89 -33.48 20.89
CA SER A 1038 33.07 -34.77 21.58
C SER A 1038 32.71 -35.93 20.66
N GLN A 1039 33.56 -36.96 20.62
CA GLN A 1039 33.33 -38.18 19.83
C GLN A 1039 32.10 -38.98 20.28
N GLN A 1040 31.63 -38.81 21.53
CA GLN A 1040 30.50 -39.56 22.09
C GLN A 1040 29.17 -38.81 22.05
N TYR A 1041 29.19 -37.47 22.09
CA TYR A 1041 28.00 -36.63 22.29
C TYR A 1041 27.80 -35.55 21.21
N GLY A 1042 28.63 -35.53 20.17
CA GLY A 1042 28.59 -34.48 19.15
C GLY A 1042 29.14 -33.14 19.67
N CYS A 1043 28.52 -32.03 19.28
CA CYS A 1043 29.00 -30.71 19.66
C CYS A 1043 28.35 -30.24 20.98
N LEU A 1044 29.11 -30.26 22.07
CA LEU A 1044 28.66 -29.80 23.38
C LEU A 1044 28.73 -28.27 23.47
N LEU A 1045 27.61 -27.63 23.78
CA LEU A 1045 27.50 -26.19 24.02
C LEU A 1045 27.38 -25.93 25.52
N LYS A 1046 28.25 -25.08 26.08
CA LYS A 1046 28.00 -24.36 27.33
C LYS A 1046 27.73 -22.90 27.00
N ILE A 1047 26.55 -22.39 27.35
CA ILE A 1047 26.17 -21.00 27.08
C ILE A 1047 25.76 -20.28 28.36
N THR A 1048 26.26 -19.07 28.54
CA THR A 1048 25.91 -18.15 29.60
C THR A 1048 25.22 -16.93 29.00
N CYS A 1049 23.98 -16.63 29.42
CA CYS A 1049 23.23 -15.44 29.01
C CYS A 1049 23.19 -14.41 30.16
N ARG A 1050 23.27 -13.11 29.81
CA ARG A 1050 23.03 -11.97 30.70
C ARG A 1050 22.09 -10.97 30.01
N SER A 1051 21.12 -10.45 30.78
CA SER A 1051 20.19 -9.39 30.38
C SER A 1051 19.80 -8.53 31.59
N THR A 1052 18.92 -7.54 31.43
CA THR A 1052 18.40 -6.71 32.54
C THR A 1052 17.45 -7.47 33.47
N ASN A 1053 16.75 -8.49 32.97
CA ASN A 1053 15.85 -9.35 33.74
C ASN A 1053 16.29 -10.83 33.62
N LYS A 1054 16.23 -11.59 34.72
CA LYS A 1054 16.62 -13.01 34.77
C LYS A 1054 15.69 -13.90 33.93
N PHE A 1055 14.38 -13.67 33.97
CA PHE A 1055 13.40 -14.48 33.23
C PHE A 1055 13.62 -14.39 31.71
N LEU A 1056 14.00 -13.21 31.20
CA LEU A 1056 14.37 -13.04 29.79
C LEU A 1056 15.58 -13.93 29.42
N SER A 1057 16.63 -13.95 30.22
CA SER A 1057 17.79 -14.85 30.01
C SER A 1057 17.41 -16.33 30.12
N GLU A 1058 16.49 -16.70 31.02
CA GLU A 1058 16.00 -18.08 31.15
C GLU A 1058 15.25 -18.52 29.89
N HIS A 1059 14.26 -17.76 29.40
CA HIS A 1059 13.51 -18.10 28.18
C HIS A 1059 14.37 -18.14 26.92
N ILE A 1060 15.36 -17.24 26.80
CA ILE A 1060 16.26 -17.24 25.65
C ILE A 1060 17.09 -18.51 25.61
N LEU A 1061 17.65 -18.95 26.73
CA LEU A 1061 18.34 -20.24 26.78
C LEU A 1061 17.37 -21.41 26.60
N LYS A 1062 16.12 -21.28 27.05
CA LYS A 1062 15.06 -22.28 26.84
C LYS A 1062 14.59 -22.42 25.39
N SER A 1063 14.94 -21.49 24.51
CA SER A 1063 14.72 -21.63 23.05
C SER A 1063 15.73 -22.56 22.36
N LEU A 1064 16.72 -23.06 23.10
CA LEU A 1064 17.70 -24.08 22.67
C LEU A 1064 17.37 -25.49 23.20
N GLU A 1065 16.30 -25.63 24.00
CA GLU A 1065 15.69 -26.92 24.37
C GLU A 1065 14.79 -27.45 23.23
#